data_AF-A0A0W1ANQ4-F1
#
_entry.id   AF-A0A0W1ANQ4-F1
#
_cell.length_a   1.000
_cell.length_b   1.000
_cell.length_c   1.000
_cell.angle_alpha   90.00
_cell.angle_beta   90.00
_cell.angle_gamma   90.00
#
_symmetry.space_group_name_H-M   'P 1'
#
loop_
_entity.id
_entity.type
_entity.pdbx_description
1 polymer ?
#
loop_
_entity_poly.entity_id
_entity_poly.type
_entity_poly.pdbx_seq_one_letter_code
_entity_poly.pdbx_strand_id
1 'polypeptide(L)'
;MPQSLSESFLKKIQLLKFVPAKKIRALIEKNRFDEAFILTCKNCHSVKDDNFKLVELFLKSREEFAIDTNKKINKTLPLFEAINNKNWGLIYLLIRFGARSHFISEDPHYTQQYALLRTEKYQTIPEEFKASLARGKFEALMKLFETKSVLPRYTDLPPNTDNSKYDRNRLHFLQSVIAHLLNMDNEKSKFWGSRNKYRTEDLEFFESEYLHNVRKLVSVICNTFANMSDDFLARYNEVFNHNSLTWITLQQFERTLSQLNENMFFLVPIIVLENSQVDFKPEIENSCYRFTLEHAKRVEFIEFFLGNCIQDDLRHLLGLVLELNNIQDSEKTDKPSKISLPGIKAIVNHITDNYSLIQLMSLIYNGGAYILTPQELKHQPGNLVYNLREKPKNLLINDQLTISTKYRFHALLRKLQLIGELVTGRNLSRFIKDLDNTIHWQSFILVRDGITHQDEQDNKFKVDRIAQEFEALETRIQKELEEFCARLMNLIRLREQVLGCYTGDNRESYWNAILRANNTENAPVNQEAPKTSEVESEHRLPADAQDFLAVAKLYCPLADYNTFEQVFEGSITLNKRQKGSLLVHLNPKKNKCITKEQYDHLSGILNKYINGPKISVEDRQLKREQEIQKRTQRLQDEERRYRGLDEIRRLATLFNMHGSKEHFLNKYTRIDAAIEAIQNIQNILRECGYTLPSESSFNEWDVSNILEGRLALVTLLERASNVKDALEYNLGQAYQHLDKIKELPEARNNQYLKDNYKAIRALRNRLEHGDHSIDNMGHDIYQPRVAQSYKIASMAPALFKACKELLPELLEIKEGVHHSDKQEQQALARNLALGIFSEHPNTNELTPSNIGIASDYSNIPDI
;
A
#
# COMPACT_ATOMS: atom_id res chain seq x y z
N MET A 1 -16.59 8.20 46.53
CA MET A 1 -17.24 9.15 45.60
C MET A 1 -17.31 10.52 46.27
N PRO A 2 -17.08 11.63 45.56
CA PRO A 2 -17.29 12.96 46.13
C PRO A 2 -18.79 13.17 46.38
N GLN A 3 -19.20 13.37 47.64
CA GLN A 3 -20.61 13.50 48.03
C GLN A 3 -21.33 14.70 47.36
N SER A 4 -20.59 15.72 46.93
CA SER A 4 -21.15 16.97 46.39
C SER A 4 -21.69 16.88 44.95
N LEU A 5 -21.23 15.92 44.14
CA LEU A 5 -21.65 15.78 42.73
C LEU A 5 -22.92 14.94 42.57
N SER A 6 -23.11 13.92 43.43
CA SER A 6 -24.34 13.11 43.52
C SER A 6 -25.58 13.95 43.83
N GLU A 7 -25.46 14.99 44.67
CA GLU A 7 -26.57 15.88 45.00
C GLU A 7 -27.06 16.72 43.80
N SER A 8 -26.16 17.14 42.91
CA SER A 8 -26.49 17.92 41.71
C SER A 8 -27.28 17.08 40.71
N PHE A 9 -26.87 15.83 40.50
CA PHE A 9 -27.57 14.86 39.67
C PHE A 9 -28.96 14.53 40.24
N LEU A 10 -29.04 14.26 41.55
CA LEU A 10 -30.31 13.96 42.23
C LEU A 10 -31.29 15.14 42.20
N LYS A 11 -30.81 16.39 42.35
CA LYS A 11 -31.64 17.60 42.19
C LYS A 11 -32.21 17.74 40.78
N LYS A 12 -31.42 17.44 39.74
CA LYS A 12 -31.90 17.45 38.34
C LYS A 12 -32.93 16.36 38.07
N ILE A 13 -32.78 15.18 38.68
CA ILE A 13 -33.74 14.06 38.56
C ILE A 13 -35.08 14.38 39.24
N GLN A 14 -35.08 15.09 40.37
CA GLN A 14 -36.32 15.43 41.08
C GLN A 14 -37.29 16.29 40.24
N LEU A 15 -36.77 17.01 39.24
CA LEU A 15 -37.54 17.85 38.33
C LEU A 15 -38.16 17.09 37.15
N LEU A 16 -37.79 15.82 36.94
CA LEU A 16 -38.26 15.00 35.81
C LEU A 16 -39.39 14.05 36.24
N LYS A 17 -40.43 13.92 35.41
CA LYS A 17 -41.59 13.01 35.62
C LYS A 17 -41.45 11.75 34.75
N PHE A 18 -40.42 10.96 35.01
CA PHE A 18 -40.09 9.73 34.26
C PHE A 18 -40.82 8.48 34.78
N VAL A 19 -40.92 7.43 33.94
CA VAL A 19 -41.67 6.20 34.25
C VAL A 19 -40.81 4.97 33.97
N PRO A 20 -40.66 4.01 34.90
CA PRO A 20 -41.21 3.96 36.25
C PRO A 20 -40.33 4.67 37.31
N ALA A 21 -40.77 5.84 37.79
CA ALA A 21 -40.04 6.66 38.76
C ALA A 21 -39.56 5.89 40.01
N LYS A 22 -40.45 5.13 40.67
CA LYS A 22 -40.15 4.42 41.92
C LYS A 22 -39.04 3.39 41.75
N LYS A 23 -39.05 2.65 40.63
CA LYS A 23 -38.06 1.59 40.36
C LYS A 23 -36.71 2.18 39.96
N ILE A 24 -36.70 3.18 39.08
CA ILE A 24 -35.47 3.83 38.63
C ILE A 24 -34.78 4.55 39.81
N ARG A 25 -35.52 5.28 40.65
CA ARG A 25 -34.95 5.93 41.86
C ARG A 25 -34.37 4.91 42.83
N ALA A 26 -35.07 3.80 43.08
CA ALA A 26 -34.55 2.73 43.94
C ALA A 26 -33.28 2.06 43.39
N LEU A 27 -33.08 2.02 42.06
CA LEU A 27 -31.84 1.52 41.46
C LEU A 27 -30.69 2.53 41.61
N ILE A 28 -30.97 3.83 41.42
CA ILE A 28 -30.01 4.92 41.62
C ILE A 28 -29.53 4.98 43.08
N GLU A 29 -30.46 4.92 44.04
CA GLU A 29 -30.15 4.90 45.49
C GLU A 29 -29.26 3.71 45.89
N LYS A 30 -29.37 2.59 45.15
CA LYS A 30 -28.55 1.39 45.33
C LYS A 30 -27.25 1.40 44.50
N ASN A 31 -26.90 2.52 43.88
CA ASN A 31 -25.75 2.66 42.96
C ASN A 31 -25.78 1.68 41.77
N ARG A 32 -26.95 1.19 41.35
CA ARG A 32 -27.13 0.29 40.19
C ARG A 32 -27.44 1.11 38.93
N PHE A 33 -26.50 1.96 38.53
CA PHE A 33 -26.69 2.95 37.46
C PHE A 33 -26.94 2.33 36.08
N ASP A 34 -26.23 1.26 35.70
CA ASP A 34 -26.46 0.60 34.41
C ASP A 34 -27.88 0.02 34.27
N GLU A 35 -28.42 -0.51 35.37
CA GLU A 35 -29.78 -1.07 35.39
C GLU A 35 -30.84 0.02 35.37
N ALA A 36 -30.60 1.12 36.10
CA ALA A 36 -31.43 2.31 36.02
C ALA A 36 -31.43 2.88 34.60
N PHE A 37 -30.27 2.91 33.96
CA PHE A 37 -30.07 3.40 32.59
C PHE A 37 -30.83 2.56 31.56
N ILE A 38 -30.66 1.22 31.56
CA ILE A 38 -31.38 0.32 30.65
C ILE A 38 -32.89 0.38 30.90
N LEU A 39 -33.32 0.40 32.16
CA LEU A 39 -34.74 0.52 32.48
C LEU A 39 -35.33 1.86 31.99
N THR A 40 -34.55 2.93 32.03
CA THR A 40 -34.97 4.23 31.48
C THR A 40 -35.05 4.15 29.95
N CYS A 41 -34.07 3.54 29.27
CA CYS A 41 -34.10 3.33 27.82
C CYS A 41 -35.34 2.51 27.38
N LYS A 42 -35.66 1.45 28.13
CA LYS A 42 -36.83 0.59 27.91
C LYS A 42 -38.16 1.33 27.93
N ASN A 43 -38.30 2.38 28.73
CA ASN A 43 -39.55 3.15 28.83
C ASN A 43 -39.51 4.46 28.04
N CYS A 44 -38.46 4.70 27.26
CA CYS A 44 -38.27 5.91 26.50
C CYS A 44 -38.89 5.77 25.10
N HIS A 45 -40.17 6.10 24.97
CA HIS A 45 -40.92 5.97 23.71
C HIS A 45 -40.85 7.20 22.81
N SER A 46 -40.44 8.36 23.32
CA SER A 46 -40.35 9.60 22.55
C SER A 46 -39.23 10.51 23.05
N VAL A 47 -38.62 11.28 22.15
CA VAL A 47 -37.68 12.38 22.45
C VAL A 47 -38.27 13.47 23.35
N LYS A 48 -39.60 13.59 23.41
CA LYS A 48 -40.28 14.55 24.30
C LYS A 48 -40.52 14.02 25.71
N ASP A 49 -40.30 12.72 25.94
CA ASP A 49 -40.51 12.08 27.23
C ASP A 49 -39.45 12.52 28.24
N ASP A 50 -39.83 12.65 29.51
CA ASP A 50 -38.89 12.92 30.59
C ASP A 50 -37.93 11.73 30.79
N ASN A 51 -38.30 10.52 30.37
CA ASN A 51 -37.36 9.39 30.24
C ASN A 51 -36.20 9.71 29.28
N PHE A 52 -36.44 10.41 28.16
CA PHE A 52 -35.38 10.77 27.21
C PHE A 52 -34.39 11.75 27.84
N LYS A 53 -34.89 12.80 28.51
CA LYS A 53 -34.06 13.75 29.26
C LYS A 53 -33.24 13.07 30.36
N LEU A 54 -33.81 12.05 31.00
CA LEU A 54 -33.12 11.25 32.00
C LEU A 54 -31.99 10.41 31.37
N VAL A 55 -32.23 9.80 30.20
CA VAL A 55 -31.16 9.13 29.42
C VAL A 55 -30.04 10.12 29.07
N GLU A 56 -30.36 11.33 28.58
CA GLU A 56 -29.35 12.35 28.28
C GLU A 56 -28.53 12.72 29.52
N LEU A 57 -29.18 12.83 30.67
CA LEU A 57 -28.52 13.13 31.94
C LEU A 57 -27.55 11.99 32.33
N PHE A 58 -27.99 10.73 32.23
CA PHE A 58 -27.13 9.56 32.46
C PHE A 58 -25.91 9.56 31.54
N LEU A 59 -26.11 9.81 30.24
CA LEU A 59 -25.04 9.79 29.25
C LEU A 59 -24.03 10.92 29.44
N LYS A 60 -24.47 12.12 29.81
CA LYS A 60 -23.59 13.25 30.14
C LYS A 60 -22.74 12.99 31.39
N SER A 61 -23.25 12.19 32.33
CA SER A 61 -22.54 11.80 33.56
C SER A 61 -21.98 10.37 33.51
N ARG A 62 -21.82 9.78 32.31
CA ARG A 62 -21.46 8.35 32.18
C ARG A 62 -20.11 8.01 32.81
N GLU A 63 -19.13 8.90 32.72
CA GLU A 63 -17.78 8.67 33.29
C GLU A 63 -17.82 8.70 34.81
N GLU A 64 -18.64 9.58 35.38
CA GLU A 64 -18.83 9.72 36.83
C GLU A 64 -19.51 8.48 37.44
N PHE A 65 -20.50 7.92 36.72
CA PHE A 65 -21.28 6.77 37.18
C PHE A 65 -20.81 5.43 36.60
N ALA A 66 -19.71 5.42 35.87
CA ALA A 66 -19.19 4.25 35.14
C ALA A 66 -20.28 3.54 34.29
N ILE A 67 -21.17 4.32 33.67
CA ILE A 67 -22.25 3.78 32.83
C ILE A 67 -21.66 3.34 31.50
N ASP A 68 -21.93 2.08 31.15
CA ASP A 68 -21.53 1.51 29.88
C ASP A 68 -22.72 1.30 28.96
N THR A 69 -22.77 2.08 27.88
CA THR A 69 -23.81 2.05 26.85
C THR A 69 -23.88 0.72 26.08
N ASN A 70 -22.88 -0.14 26.24
CA ASN A 70 -22.76 -1.45 25.60
C ASN A 70 -22.91 -2.62 26.57
N LYS A 71 -23.25 -2.38 27.84
CA LYS A 71 -23.41 -3.45 28.83
C LYS A 71 -24.71 -4.19 28.62
N LYS A 72 -24.63 -5.51 28.44
CA LYS A 72 -25.81 -6.39 28.41
C LYS A 72 -26.29 -6.64 29.83
N ILE A 73 -27.55 -6.30 30.13
CA ILE A 73 -28.22 -6.67 31.38
C ILE A 73 -29.45 -7.48 31.01
N ASN A 74 -29.59 -8.68 31.60
CA ASN A 74 -30.69 -9.62 31.31
C ASN A 74 -30.84 -9.91 29.81
N LYS A 75 -29.70 -10.05 29.10
CA LYS A 75 -29.61 -10.26 27.64
C LYS A 75 -30.05 -9.09 26.76
N THR A 76 -30.32 -7.91 27.32
CA THR A 76 -30.73 -6.73 26.54
C THR A 76 -29.68 -5.61 26.59
N LEU A 77 -29.54 -4.90 25.47
CA LEU A 77 -28.72 -3.70 25.32
C LEU A 77 -29.60 -2.44 25.32
N PRO A 78 -29.10 -1.28 25.78
CA PRO A 78 -29.79 0.00 25.60
C PRO A 78 -30.23 0.25 24.16
N LEU A 79 -29.38 -0.11 23.19
CA LEU A 79 -29.66 0.06 21.76
C LEU A 79 -30.82 -0.83 21.28
N PHE A 80 -30.94 -2.04 21.82
CA PHE A 80 -32.04 -2.95 21.51
C PHE A 80 -33.37 -2.43 22.06
N GLU A 81 -33.37 -1.86 23.26
CA GLU A 81 -34.56 -1.21 23.81
C GLU A 81 -34.99 -0.01 22.96
N ALA A 82 -34.03 0.76 22.45
CA ALA A 82 -34.31 1.89 21.56
C ALA A 82 -34.94 1.46 20.22
N ILE A 83 -34.46 0.35 19.65
CA ILE A 83 -35.04 -0.29 18.46
C ILE A 83 -36.45 -0.79 18.75
N ASN A 84 -36.65 -1.54 19.82
CA ASN A 84 -37.98 -2.05 20.20
C ASN A 84 -39.00 -0.93 20.42
N ASN A 85 -38.55 0.20 20.97
CA ASN A 85 -39.38 1.39 21.18
C ASN A 85 -39.63 2.22 19.92
N LYS A 86 -39.05 1.83 18.78
CA LYS A 86 -39.07 2.62 17.54
C LYS A 86 -38.59 4.07 17.70
N ASN A 87 -37.73 4.32 18.69
CA ASN A 87 -37.34 5.68 19.08
C ASN A 87 -36.01 6.07 18.42
N TRP A 88 -36.09 6.66 17.23
CA TRP A 88 -34.90 7.04 16.45
C TRP A 88 -33.99 8.04 17.19
N GLY A 89 -34.56 9.01 17.89
CA GLY A 89 -33.79 9.98 18.67
C GLY A 89 -32.99 9.30 19.79
N LEU A 90 -33.53 8.23 20.38
CA LEU A 90 -32.83 7.45 21.41
C LEU A 90 -31.74 6.55 20.81
N ILE A 91 -32.02 5.89 19.69
CA ILE A 91 -31.01 5.12 18.94
C ILE A 91 -29.81 6.01 18.64
N TYR A 92 -30.08 7.21 18.08
CA TYR A 92 -29.05 8.17 17.76
C TYR A 92 -28.27 8.62 19.00
N LEU A 93 -28.97 9.04 20.05
CA LEU A 93 -28.35 9.52 21.28
C LEU A 93 -27.41 8.45 21.87
N LEU A 94 -27.82 7.18 21.86
CA LEU A 94 -26.99 6.08 22.34
C LEU A 94 -25.73 5.91 21.48
N ILE A 95 -25.85 5.90 20.14
CA ILE A 95 -24.72 5.77 19.23
C ILE A 95 -23.73 6.93 19.41
N ARG A 96 -24.24 8.17 19.51
CA ARG A 96 -23.42 9.37 19.77
C ARG A 96 -22.59 9.25 21.05
N PHE A 97 -23.14 8.60 22.08
CA PHE A 97 -22.45 8.33 23.33
C PHE A 97 -21.79 6.93 23.37
N GLY A 98 -21.40 6.40 22.21
CA GLY A 98 -20.53 5.23 22.08
C GLY A 98 -21.23 3.87 22.14
N ALA A 99 -22.56 3.82 22.01
CA ALA A 99 -23.24 2.54 21.78
C ALA A 99 -22.88 2.00 20.39
N ARG A 100 -22.55 0.71 20.30
CA ARG A 100 -21.99 0.13 19.08
C ARG A 100 -23.08 -0.41 18.18
N SER A 101 -23.08 0.05 16.94
CA SER A 101 -24.07 -0.33 15.94
C SER A 101 -23.92 -1.79 15.49
N HIS A 102 -22.71 -2.38 15.56
CA HIS A 102 -22.47 -3.78 15.14
C HIS A 102 -23.23 -4.82 15.97
N PHE A 103 -23.63 -4.52 17.21
CA PHE A 103 -24.48 -5.44 17.98
C PHE A 103 -25.84 -5.65 17.32
N ILE A 104 -26.30 -4.71 16.48
CA ILE A 104 -27.50 -4.87 15.68
C ILE A 104 -27.29 -5.98 14.64
N SER A 105 -26.13 -6.01 13.97
CA SER A 105 -25.80 -6.99 12.93
C SER A 105 -25.53 -8.41 13.45
N GLU A 106 -25.18 -8.56 14.73
CA GLU A 106 -24.99 -9.89 15.35
C GLU A 106 -26.30 -10.65 15.55
N ASP A 107 -27.43 -9.95 15.64
CA ASP A 107 -28.75 -10.53 15.84
C ASP A 107 -29.66 -10.24 14.62
N PRO A 108 -30.02 -11.27 13.82
CA PRO A 108 -30.86 -11.10 12.64
C PRO A 108 -32.20 -10.41 12.94
N HIS A 109 -32.76 -10.60 14.14
CA HIS A 109 -34.03 -10.00 14.54
C HIS A 109 -33.90 -8.47 14.63
N TYR A 110 -32.88 -7.98 15.35
CA TYR A 110 -32.63 -6.55 15.50
C TYR A 110 -32.14 -5.91 14.20
N THR A 111 -31.39 -6.64 13.36
CA THR A 111 -31.04 -6.20 12.00
C THR A 111 -32.27 -5.88 11.17
N GLN A 112 -33.23 -6.82 11.12
CA GLN A 112 -34.45 -6.63 10.35
C GLN A 112 -35.31 -5.49 10.91
N GLN A 113 -35.48 -5.42 12.24
CA GLN A 113 -36.23 -4.33 12.86
C GLN A 113 -35.59 -2.96 12.60
N TYR A 114 -34.27 -2.85 12.74
CA TYR A 114 -33.55 -1.61 12.47
C TYR A 114 -33.69 -1.16 11.01
N ALA A 115 -33.62 -2.10 10.05
CA ALA A 115 -33.84 -1.80 8.63
C ALA A 115 -35.26 -1.31 8.34
N LEU A 116 -36.28 -1.90 8.99
CA LEU A 116 -37.67 -1.43 8.90
C LEU A 116 -37.81 -0.02 9.48
N LEU A 117 -37.26 0.23 10.67
CA LEU A 117 -37.28 1.56 11.30
C LEU A 117 -36.60 2.62 10.46
N ARG A 118 -35.45 2.28 9.86
CA ARG A 118 -34.73 3.16 8.96
C ARG A 118 -35.59 3.53 7.74
N THR A 119 -36.34 2.56 7.21
CA THR A 119 -37.29 2.77 6.11
C THR A 119 -38.48 3.64 6.52
N GLU A 120 -39.09 3.36 7.68
CA GLU A 120 -40.19 4.16 8.26
C GLU A 120 -39.72 5.60 8.50
N LYS A 121 -38.54 5.80 9.11
CA LYS A 121 -37.95 7.12 9.35
C LYS A 121 -37.72 7.87 8.04
N TYR A 122 -37.13 7.21 7.03
CA TYR A 122 -36.93 7.79 5.70
C TYR A 122 -38.24 8.28 5.06
N GLN A 123 -39.37 7.61 5.29
CA GLN A 123 -40.66 8.07 4.73
C GLN A 123 -41.14 9.38 5.40
N THR A 124 -40.75 9.62 6.64
CA THR A 124 -41.21 10.75 7.46
C THR A 124 -40.29 11.98 7.43
N ILE A 125 -39.09 11.89 6.85
CA ILE A 125 -38.21 13.06 6.70
C ILE A 125 -38.76 14.05 5.66
N PRO A 126 -38.39 15.35 5.73
CA PRO A 126 -38.85 16.35 4.78
C PRO A 126 -38.52 16.00 3.32
N GLU A 127 -39.40 16.32 2.37
CA GLU A 127 -39.19 16.01 0.94
C GLU A 127 -37.90 16.64 0.38
N GLU A 128 -37.50 17.80 0.89
CA GLU A 128 -36.23 18.46 0.56
C GLU A 128 -35.01 17.56 0.87
N PHE A 129 -35.09 16.73 1.92
CA PHE A 129 -34.04 15.75 2.24
C PHE A 129 -34.01 14.62 1.23
N LYS A 130 -35.19 14.08 0.88
CA LYS A 130 -35.31 12.99 -0.09
C LYS A 130 -34.81 13.42 -1.46
N ALA A 131 -35.14 14.66 -1.86
CA ALA A 131 -34.62 15.29 -3.07
C ALA A 131 -33.10 15.44 -3.03
N SER A 132 -32.53 15.91 -1.91
CA SER A 132 -31.07 16.07 -1.72
C SER A 132 -30.32 14.74 -1.80
N LEU A 133 -30.87 13.67 -1.24
CA LEU A 133 -30.30 12.32 -1.33
C LEU A 133 -30.52 11.66 -2.71
N ALA A 134 -31.51 12.13 -3.47
CA ALA A 134 -31.87 11.65 -4.81
C ALA A 134 -31.85 10.11 -4.94
N ARG A 135 -32.49 9.44 -3.97
CA ARG A 135 -32.43 7.98 -3.77
C ARG A 135 -32.75 7.15 -5.03
N GLY A 136 -33.71 7.58 -5.84
CA GLY A 136 -34.02 6.87 -7.10
C GLY A 136 -32.85 6.81 -8.08
N LYS A 137 -32.03 7.88 -8.15
CA LYS A 137 -30.82 7.89 -8.98
C LYS A 137 -29.72 7.02 -8.37
N PHE A 138 -29.55 7.07 -7.04
CA PHE A 138 -28.64 6.18 -6.32
C PHE A 138 -28.96 4.70 -6.57
N GLU A 139 -30.23 4.29 -6.41
CA GLU A 139 -30.68 2.92 -6.63
C GLU A 139 -30.49 2.47 -8.08
N ALA A 140 -30.77 3.36 -9.06
CA ALA A 140 -30.53 3.08 -10.47
C ALA A 140 -29.05 2.84 -10.78
N LEU A 141 -28.15 3.65 -10.21
CA LEU A 141 -26.70 3.49 -10.37
C LEU A 141 -26.20 2.18 -9.73
N MET A 142 -26.68 1.86 -8.52
CA MET A 142 -26.32 0.60 -7.86
C MET A 142 -26.79 -0.62 -8.65
N LYS A 143 -28.01 -0.58 -9.19
CA LYS A 143 -28.53 -1.64 -10.06
C LYS A 143 -27.70 -1.81 -11.32
N LEU A 144 -27.27 -0.71 -11.93
CA LEU A 144 -26.39 -0.75 -13.11
C LEU A 144 -25.04 -1.38 -12.78
N PHE A 145 -24.44 -1.03 -11.63
CA PHE A 145 -23.19 -1.62 -11.13
C PHE A 145 -23.29 -3.14 -10.91
N GLU A 146 -24.43 -3.62 -10.42
CA GLU A 146 -24.67 -5.06 -10.19
C GLU A 146 -24.97 -5.83 -11.50
N THR A 147 -25.22 -5.13 -12.60
CA THR A 147 -25.56 -5.74 -13.88
C THR A 147 -24.31 -6.25 -14.60
N LYS A 148 -23.98 -7.53 -14.37
CA LYS A 148 -22.77 -8.20 -14.93
C LYS A 148 -22.66 -8.15 -16.45
N SER A 149 -23.76 -8.03 -17.19
CA SER A 149 -23.73 -7.91 -18.65
C SER A 149 -23.21 -6.55 -19.14
N VAL A 150 -23.28 -5.51 -18.29
CA VAL A 150 -22.85 -4.13 -18.63
C VAL A 150 -21.50 -3.81 -17.99
N LEU A 151 -21.32 -4.18 -16.72
CA LEU A 151 -20.13 -3.92 -15.92
C LEU A 151 -19.61 -5.22 -15.27
N PRO A 152 -19.12 -6.19 -16.05
CA PRO A 152 -18.60 -7.43 -15.48
C PRO A 152 -17.33 -7.15 -14.66
N ARG A 153 -17.18 -7.92 -13.58
CA ARG A 153 -15.91 -7.99 -12.85
C ARG A 153 -14.93 -8.88 -13.61
N TYR A 154 -13.63 -8.67 -13.42
CA TYR A 154 -12.61 -9.51 -14.04
C TYR A 154 -12.80 -11.01 -13.72
N THR A 155 -13.24 -11.32 -12.50
CA THR A 155 -13.52 -12.69 -12.04
C THR A 155 -14.77 -13.31 -12.65
N ASP A 156 -15.69 -12.50 -13.17
CA ASP A 156 -16.93 -12.97 -13.80
C ASP A 156 -16.72 -13.35 -15.27
N LEU A 157 -15.58 -12.99 -15.86
CA LEU A 157 -15.27 -13.24 -17.26
C LEU A 157 -14.63 -14.62 -17.46
N PRO A 158 -15.06 -15.40 -18.47
CA PRO A 158 -14.37 -16.62 -18.88
C PRO A 158 -12.90 -16.34 -19.25
N PRO A 159 -11.98 -17.28 -19.03
CA PRO A 159 -10.60 -17.18 -19.48
C PRO A 159 -10.54 -16.81 -20.98
N ASN A 160 -9.65 -15.89 -21.36
CA ASN A 160 -9.44 -15.37 -22.72
C ASN A 160 -10.57 -14.49 -23.29
N THR A 161 -11.53 -14.04 -22.47
CA THR A 161 -12.49 -13.00 -22.90
C THR A 161 -11.80 -11.63 -22.93
N ASP A 162 -11.97 -10.90 -24.02
CA ASP A 162 -11.49 -9.51 -24.12
C ASP A 162 -12.27 -8.60 -23.14
N ASN A 163 -11.57 -8.10 -22.12
CA ASN A 163 -12.12 -7.22 -21.09
C ASN A 163 -12.28 -5.77 -21.58
N SER A 164 -11.55 -5.37 -22.63
CA SER A 164 -11.49 -3.98 -23.10
C SER A 164 -12.82 -3.48 -23.67
N LYS A 165 -13.64 -4.39 -24.22
CA LYS A 165 -14.98 -4.08 -24.77
C LYS A 165 -15.95 -3.46 -23.75
N TYR A 166 -15.68 -3.59 -22.45
CA TYR A 166 -16.51 -3.04 -21.38
C TYR A 166 -16.00 -1.68 -20.85
N ASP A 167 -14.79 -1.25 -21.22
CA ASP A 167 -14.16 -0.05 -20.64
C ASP A 167 -14.96 1.23 -20.94
N ARG A 168 -15.59 1.32 -22.12
CA ARG A 168 -16.46 2.44 -22.47
C ARG A 168 -17.69 2.53 -21.54
N ASN A 169 -18.34 1.39 -21.29
CA ASN A 169 -19.46 1.34 -20.34
C ASN A 169 -19.02 1.73 -18.93
N ARG A 170 -17.82 1.29 -18.52
CA ARG A 170 -17.21 1.64 -17.24
C ARG A 170 -16.96 3.15 -17.13
N LEU A 171 -16.44 3.80 -18.17
CA LEU A 171 -16.24 5.25 -18.17
C LEU A 171 -17.55 6.06 -18.13
N HIS A 172 -18.57 5.68 -18.91
CA HIS A 172 -19.89 6.32 -18.82
C HIS A 172 -20.54 6.14 -17.44
N PHE A 173 -20.37 4.96 -16.84
CA PHE A 173 -20.81 4.71 -15.48
C PHE A 173 -20.08 5.60 -14.47
N LEU A 174 -18.75 5.66 -14.54
CA LEU A 174 -17.91 6.53 -13.69
C LEU A 174 -18.35 7.99 -13.78
N GLN A 175 -18.54 8.51 -14.99
CA GLN A 175 -19.03 9.87 -15.22
C GLN A 175 -20.37 10.10 -14.50
N SER A 176 -21.31 9.17 -14.63
CA SER A 176 -22.66 9.28 -14.06
C SER A 176 -22.64 9.24 -12.53
N VAL A 177 -21.81 8.39 -11.94
CA VAL A 177 -21.68 8.27 -10.48
C VAL A 177 -20.97 9.48 -9.89
N ILE A 178 -19.86 9.92 -10.46
CA ILE A 178 -19.11 11.09 -9.95
C ILE A 178 -19.97 12.35 -10.05
N ALA A 179 -20.65 12.58 -11.18
CA ALA A 179 -21.56 13.71 -11.34
C ALA A 179 -22.72 13.68 -10.32
N HIS A 180 -23.23 12.48 -10.00
CA HIS A 180 -24.25 12.34 -8.96
C HIS A 180 -23.74 12.69 -7.57
N LEU A 181 -22.54 12.24 -7.20
CA LEU A 181 -21.89 12.57 -5.93
C LEU A 181 -21.68 14.09 -5.77
N LEU A 182 -21.15 14.75 -6.80
CA LEU A 182 -20.96 16.20 -6.78
C LEU A 182 -22.28 16.95 -6.64
N ASN A 183 -23.35 16.46 -7.28
CA ASN A 183 -24.69 17.03 -7.12
C ASN A 183 -25.22 16.82 -5.69
N MET A 184 -25.05 15.63 -5.11
CA MET A 184 -25.46 15.36 -3.73
C MET A 184 -24.75 16.27 -2.73
N ASP A 185 -23.45 16.54 -2.90
CA ASP A 185 -22.69 17.43 -2.01
C ASP A 185 -23.11 18.91 -2.14
N ASN A 186 -23.39 19.35 -3.37
CA ASN A 186 -23.94 20.69 -3.62
C ASN A 186 -25.33 20.86 -2.97
N GLU A 187 -26.22 19.86 -3.11
CA GLU A 187 -27.54 19.89 -2.47
C GLU A 187 -27.44 19.80 -0.94
N LYS A 188 -26.53 18.98 -0.40
CA LYS A 188 -26.21 18.97 1.04
C LYS A 188 -25.80 20.35 1.54
N SER A 189 -24.96 21.07 0.79
CA SER A 189 -24.50 22.40 1.19
C SER A 189 -25.66 23.41 1.26
N LYS A 190 -26.58 23.37 0.28
CA LYS A 190 -27.81 24.18 0.30
C LYS A 190 -28.70 23.83 1.49
N PHE A 191 -28.86 22.53 1.72
CA PHE A 191 -29.64 21.98 2.82
C PHE A 191 -29.07 22.37 4.21
N TRP A 192 -27.74 22.34 4.38
CA TRP A 192 -27.06 22.82 5.59
C TRP A 192 -27.22 24.33 5.83
N GLY A 193 -27.39 25.12 4.77
CA GLY A 193 -27.78 26.53 4.89
C GLY A 193 -29.13 26.74 5.60
N SER A 194 -30.03 25.75 5.57
CA SER A 194 -31.36 25.79 6.21
C SER A 194 -31.48 24.93 7.47
N ARG A 195 -30.37 24.43 8.03
CA ARG A 195 -30.36 23.45 9.15
C ARG A 195 -31.23 23.84 10.35
N ASN A 196 -31.34 25.13 10.66
CA ASN A 196 -32.11 25.63 11.81
C ASN A 196 -33.63 25.36 11.70
N LYS A 197 -34.13 24.97 10.52
CA LYS A 197 -35.55 24.67 10.27
C LYS A 197 -35.96 23.25 10.65
N TYR A 198 -35.00 22.38 10.95
CA TYR A 198 -35.24 20.95 11.11
C TYR A 198 -34.84 20.48 12.50
N ARG A 199 -35.38 19.32 12.89
CA ARG A 199 -35.04 18.71 14.18
C ARG A 199 -33.67 18.07 14.08
N THR A 200 -32.91 18.12 15.17
CA THR A 200 -31.57 17.51 15.27
C THR A 200 -31.57 16.05 14.82
N GLU A 201 -32.57 15.27 15.23
CA GLU A 201 -32.74 13.86 14.86
C GLU A 201 -32.92 13.62 13.35
N ASP A 202 -33.54 14.56 12.63
CA ASP A 202 -33.69 14.49 11.18
C ASP A 202 -32.34 14.81 10.52
N LEU A 203 -31.66 15.87 10.99
CA LEU A 203 -30.36 16.28 10.47
C LEU A 203 -29.31 15.18 10.59
N GLU A 204 -29.30 14.49 11.72
CA GLU A 204 -28.36 13.40 11.98
C GLU A 204 -28.70 12.15 11.17
N PHE A 205 -29.99 11.85 10.98
CA PHE A 205 -30.43 10.81 10.04
C PHE A 205 -29.95 11.12 8.61
N PHE A 206 -30.13 12.36 8.16
CA PHE A 206 -29.67 12.80 6.85
C PHE A 206 -28.16 12.65 6.69
N GLU A 207 -27.38 13.10 7.68
CA GLU A 207 -25.94 13.00 7.63
C GLU A 207 -25.47 11.54 7.57
N SER A 208 -26.12 10.65 8.33
CA SER A 208 -25.86 9.21 8.29
C SER A 208 -26.18 8.60 6.92
N GLU A 209 -27.36 8.89 6.35
CA GLU A 209 -27.74 8.42 5.00
C GLU A 209 -26.81 8.97 3.91
N TYR A 210 -26.47 10.26 4.01
CA TYR A 210 -25.56 10.93 3.09
C TYR A 210 -24.20 10.25 3.09
N LEU A 211 -23.59 10.08 4.28
CA LEU A 211 -22.27 9.44 4.41
C LEU A 211 -22.30 7.99 3.95
N HIS A 212 -23.37 7.25 4.24
CA HIS A 212 -23.55 5.88 3.75
C HIS A 212 -23.57 5.81 2.22
N ASN A 213 -24.37 6.66 1.58
CA ASN A 213 -24.48 6.72 0.12
C ASN A 213 -23.17 7.17 -0.52
N VAL A 214 -22.53 8.20 0.03
CA VAL A 214 -21.22 8.68 -0.42
C VAL A 214 -20.19 7.55 -0.40
N ARG A 215 -20.03 6.87 0.73
CA ARG A 215 -19.09 5.74 0.87
C ARG A 215 -19.33 4.68 -0.19
N LYS A 216 -20.60 4.27 -0.37
CA LYS A 216 -20.96 3.22 -1.31
C LYS A 216 -20.64 3.62 -2.75
N LEU A 217 -20.99 4.85 -3.15
CA LEU A 217 -20.72 5.35 -4.49
C LEU A 217 -19.22 5.55 -4.75
N VAL A 218 -18.45 6.05 -3.78
CA VAL A 218 -16.99 6.18 -3.91
C VAL A 218 -16.32 4.81 -4.00
N SER A 219 -16.73 3.82 -3.20
CA SER A 219 -16.23 2.44 -3.31
C SER A 219 -16.53 1.87 -4.70
N VAL A 220 -17.74 2.09 -5.23
CA VAL A 220 -18.14 1.66 -6.58
C VAL A 220 -17.33 2.35 -7.69
N ILE A 221 -16.99 3.64 -7.54
CA ILE A 221 -16.06 4.35 -8.44
C ILE A 221 -14.71 3.62 -8.48
N CYS A 222 -14.10 3.41 -7.32
CA CYS A 222 -12.78 2.78 -7.24
C CYS A 222 -12.80 1.33 -7.75
N ASN A 223 -13.86 0.56 -7.45
CA ASN A 223 -14.04 -0.80 -7.94
C ASN A 223 -14.19 -0.84 -9.48
N THR A 224 -14.87 0.15 -10.05
CA THR A 224 -15.01 0.25 -11.51
C THR A 224 -13.66 0.51 -12.17
N PHE A 225 -12.82 1.41 -11.63
CA PHE A 225 -11.45 1.60 -12.11
C PHE A 225 -10.60 0.33 -11.98
N ALA A 226 -10.75 -0.42 -10.89
CA ALA A 226 -10.02 -1.66 -10.65
C ALA A 226 -10.34 -2.76 -11.68
N ASN A 227 -11.51 -2.70 -12.32
CA ASN A 227 -11.95 -3.68 -13.31
C ASN A 227 -11.72 -3.25 -14.76
N MET A 228 -11.09 -2.08 -15.01
CA MET A 228 -10.65 -1.69 -16.35
C MET A 228 -9.69 -2.73 -16.94
N SER A 229 -9.62 -2.81 -18.28
CA SER A 229 -8.67 -3.72 -18.92
C SER A 229 -7.20 -3.36 -18.65
N ASP A 230 -6.32 -4.36 -18.69
CA ASP A 230 -4.87 -4.16 -18.51
C ASP A 230 -4.32 -3.20 -19.57
N ASP A 231 -4.81 -3.29 -20.81
CA ASP A 231 -4.45 -2.40 -21.91
C ASP A 231 -4.85 -0.94 -21.63
N PHE A 232 -6.03 -0.73 -21.06
CA PHE A 232 -6.49 0.60 -20.65
C PHE A 232 -5.60 1.18 -19.56
N LEU A 233 -5.34 0.40 -18.51
CA LEU A 233 -4.52 0.83 -17.37
C LEU A 233 -3.09 1.15 -17.80
N ALA A 234 -2.50 0.32 -18.67
CA ALA A 234 -1.18 0.54 -19.22
C ALA A 234 -1.12 1.80 -20.10
N ARG A 235 -2.11 1.99 -21.00
CA ARG A 235 -2.18 3.14 -21.90
C ARG A 235 -2.28 4.48 -21.15
N TYR A 236 -2.97 4.49 -20.02
CA TYR A 236 -3.25 5.71 -19.25
C TYR A 236 -2.53 5.76 -17.90
N ASN A 237 -1.44 5.00 -17.72
CA ASN A 237 -0.71 5.01 -16.44
C ASN A 237 -0.01 6.36 -16.15
N GLU A 238 0.38 7.11 -17.19
CA GLU A 238 1.10 8.40 -17.06
C GLU A 238 0.21 9.60 -16.74
N VAL A 239 -1.11 9.38 -16.64
CA VAL A 239 -2.11 10.44 -16.40
C VAL A 239 -2.00 11.00 -14.99
N PHE A 240 -1.50 10.22 -14.05
CA PHE A 240 -1.21 10.69 -12.70
C PHE A 240 0.21 11.24 -12.63
N ASN A 241 0.42 12.31 -11.86
CA ASN A 241 1.77 12.79 -11.59
C ASN A 241 2.59 11.71 -10.85
N HIS A 242 3.74 11.31 -11.41
CA HIS A 242 4.53 10.10 -11.11
C HIS A 242 5.01 9.89 -9.65
N ASN A 243 4.67 10.76 -8.71
CA ASN A 243 5.26 10.74 -7.38
C ASN A 243 4.55 9.85 -6.35
N SER A 244 3.43 9.17 -6.67
CA SER A 244 2.79 8.10 -5.83
C SER A 244 1.33 7.79 -6.21
N LEU A 245 0.65 8.66 -6.93
CA LEU A 245 -0.73 8.42 -7.33
C LEU A 245 -0.76 7.49 -8.54
N THR A 246 -1.38 6.32 -8.39
CA THR A 246 -1.55 5.32 -9.46
C THR A 246 -2.98 4.75 -9.40
N TRP A 247 -3.34 3.93 -10.38
CA TRP A 247 -4.57 3.13 -10.32
C TRP A 247 -4.66 2.30 -9.04
N ILE A 248 -3.52 1.85 -8.50
CA ILE A 248 -3.43 1.09 -7.23
C ILE A 248 -3.84 1.98 -6.05
N THR A 249 -3.54 3.28 -6.06
CA THR A 249 -3.94 4.20 -5.00
C THR A 249 -5.47 4.31 -4.91
N LEU A 250 -6.18 4.32 -6.03
CA LEU A 250 -7.65 4.29 -6.04
C LEU A 250 -8.20 2.97 -5.50
N GLN A 251 -7.55 1.85 -5.81
CA GLN A 251 -7.89 0.54 -5.22
C GLN A 251 -7.65 0.52 -3.71
N GLN A 252 -6.56 1.12 -3.23
CA GLN A 252 -6.29 1.26 -1.80
C GLN A 252 -7.31 2.18 -1.12
N PHE A 253 -7.74 3.25 -1.80
CA PHE A 253 -8.76 4.15 -1.28
C PHE A 253 -10.11 3.46 -1.08
N GLU A 254 -10.54 2.62 -2.04
CA GLU A 254 -11.74 1.77 -1.90
C GLU A 254 -11.74 1.00 -0.57
N ARG A 255 -10.58 0.44 -0.21
CA ARG A 255 -10.39 -0.35 0.99
C ARG A 255 -10.43 0.47 2.26
N THR A 256 -9.79 1.64 2.25
CA THR A 256 -9.90 2.58 3.37
C THR A 256 -11.37 2.84 3.71
N LEU A 257 -12.24 2.86 2.70
CA LEU A 257 -13.68 3.11 2.84
C LEU A 257 -14.54 1.87 3.16
N SER A 258 -14.17 0.68 2.67
CA SER A 258 -14.92 -0.57 2.91
C SER A 258 -14.61 -1.23 4.27
N GLN A 259 -13.45 -0.93 4.84
CA GLN A 259 -12.94 -1.50 6.10
C GLN A 259 -13.29 -0.61 7.31
N LEU A 260 -14.56 -0.49 7.68
CA LEU A 260 -14.99 0.38 8.77
C LEU A 260 -15.78 -0.40 9.81
N ASN A 261 -15.09 -1.22 10.60
CA ASN A 261 -15.66 -1.70 11.85
C ASN A 261 -15.37 -0.68 12.96
N GLU A 262 -16.43 -0.27 13.66
CA GLU A 262 -16.36 0.67 14.78
C GLU A 262 -15.59 0.05 15.96
N ASN A 263 -14.62 0.80 16.51
CA ASN A 263 -13.99 0.55 17.83
C ASN A 263 -13.15 -0.72 17.97
N MET A 264 -12.17 -0.95 17.07
CA MET A 264 -11.10 -1.92 17.33
C MET A 264 -9.78 -1.25 17.67
N PHE A 265 -9.17 -1.74 18.74
CA PHE A 265 -7.93 -1.23 19.27
C PHE A 265 -6.80 -2.15 18.79
N PHE A 266 -5.88 -1.58 18.04
CA PHE A 266 -4.61 -2.24 17.75
C PHE A 266 -3.70 -2.02 18.94
N LEU A 267 -3.36 -3.10 19.63
CA LEU A 267 -2.33 -3.03 20.65
C LEU A 267 -0.99 -2.77 19.96
N VAL A 268 -0.43 -1.59 20.20
CA VAL A 268 0.98 -1.34 19.91
C VAL A 268 1.77 -2.05 21.02
N PRO A 269 2.57 -3.08 20.70
CA PRO A 269 3.43 -3.71 21.69
C PRO A 269 4.47 -2.67 22.13
N ILE A 270 4.47 -2.32 23.41
CA ILE A 270 5.49 -1.42 23.95
C ILE A 270 6.48 -2.25 24.73
N ILE A 271 7.71 -2.28 24.23
CA ILE A 271 8.81 -2.93 24.90
C ILE A 271 9.72 -1.86 25.47
N VAL A 272 9.90 -1.90 26.79
CA VAL A 272 11.01 -1.21 27.42
C VAL A 272 12.25 -2.06 27.22
N LEU A 273 13.02 -1.74 26.19
CA LEU A 273 14.29 -2.41 25.92
C LEU A 273 15.31 -1.91 26.96
N GLU A 274 15.64 -2.75 27.95
CA GLU A 274 16.63 -2.44 28.99
C GLU A 274 18.03 -2.16 28.44
N ASN A 275 18.30 -2.55 27.18
CA ASN A 275 19.61 -2.45 26.53
C ASN A 275 19.64 -1.63 25.22
N SER A 276 18.53 -1.01 24.80
CA SER A 276 18.60 -0.13 23.62
C SER A 276 19.28 1.18 24.02
N GLN A 277 20.22 1.68 23.22
CA GLN A 277 20.79 3.04 23.39
C GLN A 277 19.75 4.16 23.20
N VAL A 278 18.51 3.81 22.89
CA VAL A 278 17.37 4.72 22.86
C VAL A 278 16.83 4.83 24.28
N ASP A 279 17.10 5.96 24.96
CA ASP A 279 16.47 6.29 26.25
C ASP A 279 14.95 6.12 26.12
N PHE A 280 14.39 5.12 26.79
CA PHE A 280 12.96 4.87 26.75
C PHE A 280 12.23 5.93 27.58
N LYS A 281 11.85 7.03 26.94
CA LYS A 281 11.19 8.18 27.58
C LYS A 281 9.68 7.93 27.69
N PRO A 282 9.03 8.31 28.81
CA PRO A 282 7.56 8.27 28.96
C PRO A 282 6.78 8.94 27.82
N GLU A 283 7.43 9.87 27.11
CA GLU A 283 6.89 10.55 25.93
C GLU A 283 6.62 9.60 24.75
N ILE A 284 7.47 8.59 24.54
CA ILE A 284 7.29 7.60 23.46
C ILE A 284 6.07 6.72 23.75
N GLU A 285 5.94 6.25 24.99
CA GLU A 285 4.80 5.44 25.43
C GLU A 285 3.47 6.19 25.24
N ASN A 286 3.42 7.45 25.67
CA ASN A 286 2.26 8.31 25.46
C ASN A 286 1.93 8.51 23.98
N SER A 287 2.95 8.63 23.12
CA SER A 287 2.74 8.80 21.68
C SER A 287 2.19 7.53 21.03
N CYS A 288 2.70 6.35 21.41
CA CYS A 288 2.17 5.06 20.97
C CYS A 288 0.71 4.86 21.44
N TYR A 289 0.39 5.23 22.68
CA TYR A 289 -0.99 5.18 23.19
C TYR A 289 -1.93 6.08 22.38
N ARG A 290 -1.52 7.32 22.11
CA ARG A 290 -2.32 8.26 21.31
C ARG A 290 -2.47 7.80 19.86
N PHE A 291 -1.44 7.19 19.28
CA PHE A 291 -1.50 6.56 17.97
C PHE A 291 -2.51 5.40 17.93
N THR A 292 -2.57 4.55 18.97
CA THR A 292 -3.63 3.53 19.10
C THR A 292 -5.03 4.16 19.16
N LEU A 293 -5.21 5.25 19.93
CA LEU A 293 -6.49 5.96 20.02
C LEU A 293 -6.91 6.62 18.70
N GLU A 294 -5.96 7.22 17.98
CA GLU A 294 -6.18 7.75 16.64
C GLU A 294 -6.74 6.67 15.72
N HIS A 295 -6.13 5.48 15.73
CA HIS A 295 -6.61 4.35 14.94
C HIS A 295 -8.01 3.89 15.35
N ALA A 296 -8.32 3.86 16.66
CA ALA A 296 -9.65 3.51 17.16
C ALA A 296 -10.74 4.49 16.67
N LYS A 297 -10.38 5.75 16.40
CA LYS A 297 -11.27 6.79 15.85
C LYS A 297 -11.19 6.95 14.34
N ARG A 298 -10.57 5.99 13.63
CA ARG A 298 -10.39 6.03 12.17
C ARG A 298 -11.67 6.26 11.39
N VAL A 299 -12.80 5.69 11.81
CA VAL A 299 -14.09 5.83 11.08
C VAL A 299 -14.55 7.28 11.06
N GLU A 300 -14.56 7.93 12.23
CA GLU A 300 -14.90 9.34 12.40
C GLU A 300 -13.97 10.24 11.61
N PHE A 301 -12.66 9.91 11.63
CA PHE A 301 -11.65 10.57 10.84
C PHE A 301 -11.99 10.46 9.34
N ILE A 302 -12.15 9.26 8.78
CA ILE A 302 -12.46 9.02 7.35
C ILE A 302 -13.76 9.74 6.89
N GLU A 303 -14.81 9.74 7.70
CA GLU A 303 -16.08 10.45 7.37
C GLU A 303 -15.87 11.95 7.16
N PHE A 304 -15.02 12.56 7.99
CA PHE A 304 -14.68 13.96 7.86
C PHE A 304 -13.91 14.22 6.54
N PHE A 305 -13.00 13.33 6.12
CA PHE A 305 -12.26 13.50 4.86
C PHE A 305 -13.08 13.33 3.61
N LEU A 306 -14.05 12.43 3.63
CA LEU A 306 -14.89 12.18 2.46
C LEU A 306 -15.56 13.44 1.94
N GLY A 307 -15.99 14.35 2.84
CA GLY A 307 -16.54 15.65 2.46
C GLY A 307 -15.54 16.48 1.63
N ASN A 308 -14.31 16.63 2.12
CA ASN A 308 -13.25 17.39 1.42
C ASN A 308 -12.85 16.72 0.09
N CYS A 309 -12.76 15.38 0.07
CA CYS A 309 -12.43 14.60 -1.13
C CYS A 309 -13.46 14.78 -2.25
N ILE A 310 -14.76 14.90 -1.92
CA ILE A 310 -15.79 15.13 -2.93
C ILE A 310 -15.65 16.52 -3.55
N GLN A 311 -15.34 17.53 -2.75
CA GLN A 311 -15.28 18.92 -3.21
C GLN A 311 -14.07 19.18 -4.10
N ASP A 312 -12.92 18.59 -3.78
CA ASP A 312 -11.66 18.87 -4.48
C ASP A 312 -11.31 17.77 -5.50
N ASP A 313 -11.04 16.56 -5.03
CA ASP A 313 -10.45 15.49 -5.85
C ASP A 313 -11.43 14.91 -6.88
N LEU A 314 -12.71 14.70 -6.51
CA LEU A 314 -13.69 14.13 -7.44
C LEU A 314 -14.00 15.03 -8.64
N ARG A 315 -13.84 16.35 -8.51
CA ARG A 315 -14.00 17.27 -9.65
C ARG A 315 -12.90 17.07 -10.69
N HIS A 316 -11.66 16.93 -10.25
CA HIS A 316 -10.52 16.62 -11.13
C HIS A 316 -10.67 15.24 -11.78
N LEU A 317 -11.14 14.25 -11.01
CA LEU A 317 -11.42 12.91 -11.53
C LEU A 317 -12.54 12.90 -12.57
N LEU A 318 -13.60 13.69 -12.39
CA LEU A 318 -14.65 13.86 -13.40
C LEU A 318 -14.10 14.46 -14.70
N GLY A 319 -13.26 15.50 -14.60
CA GLY A 319 -12.59 16.09 -15.75
C GLY A 319 -11.80 15.06 -16.54
N LEU A 320 -11.01 14.23 -15.86
CA LEU A 320 -10.28 13.14 -16.50
C LEU A 320 -11.20 12.13 -17.19
N VAL A 321 -12.26 11.67 -16.51
CA VAL A 321 -13.19 10.68 -17.10
C VAL A 321 -13.86 11.24 -18.37
N LEU A 322 -14.20 12.53 -18.38
CA LEU A 322 -14.74 13.19 -19.57
C LEU A 322 -13.72 13.26 -20.71
N GLU A 323 -12.46 13.61 -20.43
CA GLU A 323 -11.38 13.58 -21.43
C GLU A 323 -11.17 12.17 -22.01
N LEU A 324 -11.13 11.15 -21.15
CA LEU A 324 -10.95 9.76 -21.58
C LEU A 324 -12.12 9.24 -22.43
N ASN A 325 -13.36 9.61 -22.10
CA ASN A 325 -14.53 9.33 -22.94
C ASN A 325 -14.39 9.99 -24.33
N ASN A 326 -14.00 11.26 -24.39
CA ASN A 326 -13.83 11.98 -25.64
C ASN A 326 -12.71 11.38 -26.51
N ILE A 327 -11.62 10.92 -25.90
CA ILE A 327 -10.51 10.24 -26.60
C ILE A 327 -10.99 8.91 -27.20
N GLN A 328 -11.79 8.13 -26.46
CA GLN A 328 -12.38 6.90 -26.99
C GLN A 328 -13.38 7.16 -28.14
N ASP A 329 -14.15 8.25 -28.07
CA ASP A 329 -15.16 8.59 -29.08
C ASP A 329 -14.57 9.18 -30.37
N SER A 330 -13.40 9.84 -30.29
CA SER A 330 -12.84 10.60 -31.41
C SER A 330 -11.76 9.88 -32.22
N GLU A 331 -11.37 8.66 -31.82
CA GLU A 331 -10.20 7.91 -32.36
C GLU A 331 -8.87 8.70 -32.39
N LYS A 332 -8.82 9.88 -31.76
CA LYS A 332 -7.64 10.74 -31.73
C LYS A 332 -6.61 10.20 -30.74
N THR A 333 -5.34 10.39 -31.06
CA THR A 333 -4.18 10.06 -30.21
C THR A 333 -3.86 11.15 -29.20
N ASP A 334 -4.85 11.95 -28.77
CA ASP A 334 -4.60 13.01 -27.81
C ASP A 334 -4.27 12.40 -26.44
N LYS A 335 -3.16 12.85 -25.84
CA LYS A 335 -2.80 12.45 -24.47
C LYS A 335 -3.69 13.23 -23.49
N PRO A 336 -4.38 12.57 -22.55
CA PRO A 336 -5.19 13.27 -21.55
C PRO A 336 -4.32 14.12 -20.63
N SER A 337 -4.93 15.14 -20.02
CA SER A 337 -4.30 16.04 -19.08
C SER A 337 -3.83 15.29 -17.83
N LYS A 338 -2.66 15.66 -17.30
CA LYS A 338 -2.20 15.10 -16.02
C LYS A 338 -3.04 15.65 -14.88
N ILE A 339 -3.47 14.78 -13.97
CA ILE A 339 -4.26 15.17 -12.79
C ILE A 339 -3.53 14.88 -11.48
N SER A 340 -3.91 15.61 -10.43
CA SER A 340 -3.49 15.40 -9.05
C SER A 340 -4.72 15.19 -8.17
N LEU A 341 -4.66 14.20 -7.28
CA LEU A 341 -5.70 13.88 -6.30
C LEU A 341 -5.08 13.94 -4.89
N PRO A 342 -4.76 15.14 -4.38
CA PRO A 342 -4.01 15.30 -3.14
C PRO A 342 -4.75 14.76 -1.91
N GLY A 343 -6.08 14.89 -1.85
CA GLY A 343 -6.87 14.40 -0.72
C GLY A 343 -6.88 12.88 -0.62
N ILE A 344 -7.20 12.20 -1.73
CA ILE A 344 -7.20 10.73 -1.86
C ILE A 344 -5.80 10.19 -1.59
N LYS A 345 -4.76 10.80 -2.18
CA LYS A 345 -3.38 10.40 -1.92
C LYS A 345 -3.04 10.51 -0.43
N ALA A 346 -3.33 11.65 0.19
CA ALA A 346 -2.95 11.91 1.58
C ALA A 346 -3.66 10.97 2.56
N ILE A 347 -4.96 10.70 2.37
CA ILE A 347 -5.70 9.78 3.25
C ILE A 347 -5.25 8.33 3.07
N VAL A 348 -5.00 7.90 1.83
CA VAL A 348 -4.47 6.56 1.55
C VAL A 348 -3.10 6.38 2.18
N ASN A 349 -2.18 7.34 1.96
CA ASN A 349 -0.85 7.30 2.57
C ASN A 349 -0.94 7.26 4.08
N HIS A 350 -1.71 8.15 4.70
CA HIS A 350 -1.84 8.21 6.16
C HIS A 350 -2.38 6.91 6.77
N ILE A 351 -3.43 6.33 6.19
CA ILE A 351 -4.01 5.08 6.71
C ILE A 351 -3.08 3.89 6.46
N THR A 352 -2.46 3.83 5.28
CA THR A 352 -1.51 2.79 4.91
C THR A 352 -0.25 2.85 5.78
N ASP A 353 0.29 4.04 6.05
CA ASP A 353 1.40 4.27 6.98
C ASP A 353 1.08 3.77 8.38
N ASN A 354 -0.08 4.15 8.91
CA ASN A 354 -0.51 3.73 10.23
C ASN A 354 -0.61 2.20 10.31
N TYR A 355 -1.17 1.56 9.28
CA TYR A 355 -1.31 0.10 9.22
C TYR A 355 0.05 -0.61 9.08
N SER A 356 0.93 -0.13 8.19
CA SER A 356 2.26 -0.68 7.97
C SER A 356 3.15 -0.57 9.20
N LEU A 357 3.09 0.54 9.94
CA LEU A 357 3.80 0.68 11.22
C LEU A 357 3.33 -0.37 12.25
N ILE A 358 2.02 -0.58 12.37
CA ILE A 358 1.45 -1.60 13.26
C ILE A 358 1.90 -3.01 12.84
N GLN A 359 1.83 -3.32 11.54
CA GLN A 359 2.25 -4.61 11.01
C GLN A 359 3.74 -4.87 11.19
N LEU A 360 4.60 -3.86 10.95
CA LEU A 360 6.04 -3.96 11.17
C LEU A 360 6.34 -4.28 12.64
N MET A 361 5.73 -3.57 13.58
CA MET A 361 5.90 -3.84 15.01
C MET A 361 5.42 -5.25 15.38
N SER A 362 4.29 -5.68 14.84
CA SER A 362 3.74 -7.02 15.09
C SER A 362 4.63 -8.13 14.54
N LEU A 363 5.16 -7.96 13.32
CA LEU A 363 6.06 -8.93 12.69
C LEU A 363 7.35 -9.09 13.48
N ILE A 364 7.94 -8.00 13.97
CA ILE A 364 9.20 -8.06 14.74
C ILE A 364 9.03 -8.91 16.01
N TYR A 365 7.89 -8.79 16.69
CA TYR A 365 7.68 -9.42 17.99
C TYR A 365 7.12 -10.84 17.97
N ASN A 366 6.80 -11.41 16.80
CA ASN A 366 6.19 -12.75 16.64
C ASN A 366 4.86 -12.97 17.43
N GLY A 367 4.40 -12.00 18.21
CA GLY A 367 3.04 -11.90 18.70
C GLY A 367 2.21 -11.32 17.57
N GLY A 368 1.36 -12.13 16.95
CA GLY A 368 0.42 -11.63 15.95
C GLY A 368 -0.27 -10.35 16.43
N ALA A 369 -0.57 -9.43 15.52
CA ALA A 369 -1.22 -8.16 15.85
C ALA A 369 -2.42 -8.43 16.78
N TYR A 370 -2.29 -8.08 18.06
CA TYR A 370 -3.37 -8.31 19.01
C TYR A 370 -4.43 -7.25 18.76
N ILE A 371 -5.48 -7.65 18.05
CA ILE A 371 -6.68 -6.86 17.92
C ILE A 371 -7.59 -7.29 19.05
N LEU A 372 -7.66 -6.48 20.10
CA LEU A 372 -8.57 -6.74 21.20
C LEU A 372 -9.96 -6.24 20.81
N THR A 373 -10.93 -7.14 20.92
CA THR A 373 -12.32 -6.72 21.02
C THR A 373 -12.48 -5.91 22.31
N PRO A 374 -13.38 -4.93 22.35
CA PRO A 374 -13.51 -4.14 23.57
C PRO A 374 -14.06 -4.90 24.78
N GLN A 375 -14.55 -6.15 24.61
CA GLN A 375 -14.91 -7.04 25.71
C GLN A 375 -13.65 -7.56 26.41
N GLU A 376 -12.59 -7.86 25.66
CA GLU A 376 -11.28 -8.27 26.19
C GLU A 376 -10.58 -7.12 26.92
N LEU A 377 -10.79 -5.87 26.46
CA LEU A 377 -10.32 -4.66 27.13
C LEU A 377 -10.95 -4.39 28.50
N LYS A 378 -12.21 -4.77 28.72
CA LYS A 378 -12.85 -4.61 30.04
C LYS A 378 -12.23 -5.46 31.14
N HIS A 379 -11.54 -6.53 30.78
CA HIS A 379 -10.81 -7.37 31.71
C HIS A 379 -9.35 -6.95 31.90
N GLN A 380 -8.88 -5.94 31.16
CA GLN A 380 -7.57 -5.31 31.34
C GLN A 380 -7.75 -3.81 31.65
N PRO A 381 -8.00 -3.46 32.93
CA PRO A 381 -8.17 -2.06 33.29
C PRO A 381 -6.83 -1.33 33.11
N GLY A 382 -6.79 -0.39 32.18
CA GLY A 382 -5.79 0.69 32.19
C GLY A 382 -4.76 0.71 31.05
N ASN A 383 -4.52 -0.39 30.34
CA ASN A 383 -3.40 -0.46 29.39
C ASN A 383 -3.85 -0.91 27.99
N LEU A 384 -4.21 0.07 27.13
CA LEU A 384 -4.28 -0.09 25.66
C LEU A 384 -2.90 -0.31 25.01
N VAL A 385 -1.87 -0.27 25.85
CA VAL A 385 -0.48 -0.54 25.56
C VAL A 385 -0.17 -1.90 26.17
N TYR A 386 0.24 -2.88 25.35
CA TYR A 386 0.63 -4.16 25.90
C TYR A 386 2.06 -4.05 26.44
N ASN A 387 2.20 -3.89 27.76
CA ASN A 387 3.50 -3.88 28.41
C ASN A 387 4.01 -5.33 28.51
N LEU A 388 4.96 -5.69 27.65
CA LEU A 388 5.53 -7.04 27.62
C LEU A 388 6.44 -7.36 28.82
N ARG A 389 6.66 -6.42 29.76
CA ARG A 389 7.48 -6.63 30.97
C ARG A 389 7.03 -7.80 31.84
N GLU A 390 5.74 -8.10 31.89
CA GLU A 390 5.17 -9.04 32.87
C GLU A 390 5.02 -10.48 32.36
N LYS A 391 5.21 -10.74 31.06
CA LYS A 391 5.19 -12.11 30.54
C LYS A 391 6.60 -12.71 30.54
N PRO A 392 6.76 -13.97 30.93
CA PRO A 392 8.05 -14.64 30.81
C PRO A 392 8.50 -14.57 29.35
N LYS A 393 9.76 -14.21 29.13
CA LYS A 393 10.46 -14.25 27.81
C LYS A 393 10.18 -15.54 27.02
N ASN A 394 9.76 -16.60 27.70
CA ASN A 394 9.42 -17.92 27.16
C ASN A 394 8.06 -17.99 26.42
N LEU A 395 7.16 -17.01 26.54
CA LEU A 395 5.95 -16.93 25.70
C LEU A 395 6.23 -16.34 24.30
N LEU A 396 7.39 -15.73 24.10
CA LEU A 396 7.81 -15.08 22.85
C LEU A 396 8.60 -16.03 21.92
N ILE A 397 8.95 -17.24 22.37
CA ILE A 397 9.77 -18.21 21.60
C ILE A 397 9.24 -19.65 21.66
N ASN A 398 8.09 -19.93 22.27
CA ASN A 398 7.54 -21.28 22.29
C ASN A 398 6.41 -21.45 21.26
N ASP A 399 6.79 -21.53 19.98
CA ASP A 399 6.11 -22.47 19.08
C ASP A 399 6.21 -23.85 19.75
N GLN A 400 5.09 -24.52 19.98
CA GLN A 400 5.04 -25.84 20.63
C GLN A 400 5.67 -26.98 19.78
N LEU A 401 6.34 -26.62 18.68
CA LEU A 401 6.99 -27.53 17.74
C LEU A 401 8.48 -27.16 17.65
N THR A 402 9.34 -28.04 18.15
CA THR A 402 10.78 -27.96 17.92
C THR A 402 11.06 -28.25 16.43
N ILE A 403 11.19 -27.20 15.62
CA ILE A 403 11.47 -27.31 14.18
C ILE A 403 12.99 -27.33 13.90
N SER A 404 13.40 -27.97 12.80
CA SER A 404 14.81 -28.01 12.39
C SER A 404 15.40 -26.61 12.10
N THR A 405 16.72 -26.51 12.23
CA THR A 405 17.49 -25.30 11.93
C THR A 405 17.25 -24.77 10.51
N LYS A 406 17.06 -25.66 9.52
CA LYS A 406 16.74 -25.27 8.13
C LYS A 406 15.41 -24.53 8.02
N TYR A 407 14.40 -24.91 8.80
CA TYR A 407 13.08 -24.27 8.70
C TYR A 407 13.01 -22.97 9.47
N ARG A 408 13.74 -22.86 10.57
CA ARG A 408 13.97 -21.57 11.23
C ARG A 408 14.62 -20.58 10.29
N PHE A 409 15.58 -21.03 9.46
CA PHE A 409 16.16 -20.20 8.41
C PHE A 409 15.11 -19.75 7.38
N HIS A 410 14.30 -20.66 6.85
CA HIS A 410 13.24 -20.29 5.89
C HIS A 410 12.20 -19.33 6.48
N ALA A 411 11.79 -19.53 7.74
CA ALA A 411 10.90 -18.62 8.44
C ALA A 411 11.54 -17.23 8.64
N LEU A 412 12.83 -17.17 8.98
CA LEU A 412 13.57 -15.91 9.08
C LEU A 412 13.61 -15.18 7.72
N LEU A 413 13.92 -15.89 6.63
CA LEU A 413 13.91 -15.32 5.29
C LEU A 413 12.54 -14.76 4.94
N ARG A 414 11.46 -15.50 5.25
CA ARG A 414 10.09 -15.02 5.05
C ARG A 414 9.82 -13.73 5.83
N LYS A 415 10.23 -13.68 7.09
CA LYS A 415 10.07 -12.49 7.94
C LYS A 415 10.79 -11.28 7.35
N LEU A 416 12.00 -11.46 6.84
CA LEU A 416 12.75 -10.41 6.16
C LEU A 416 12.07 -9.95 4.85
N GLN A 417 11.50 -10.87 4.06
CA GLN A 417 10.71 -10.51 2.88
C GLN A 417 9.49 -9.65 3.26
N LEU A 418 8.75 -10.04 4.30
CA LEU A 418 7.57 -9.32 4.76
C LEU A 418 7.92 -7.91 5.28
N ILE A 419 9.01 -7.78 6.06
CA ILE A 419 9.51 -6.49 6.53
C ILE A 419 9.89 -5.60 5.34
N GLY A 420 10.64 -6.14 4.38
CA GLY A 420 11.06 -5.39 3.19
C GLY A 420 9.87 -4.96 2.32
N GLU A 421 8.84 -5.80 2.17
CA GLU A 421 7.61 -5.45 1.45
C GLU A 421 6.85 -4.29 2.13
N LEU A 422 6.72 -4.31 3.46
CA LEU A 422 6.03 -3.27 4.22
C LEU A 422 6.73 -1.90 4.18
N VAL A 423 8.04 -1.87 4.00
CA VAL A 423 8.78 -0.61 3.86
C VAL A 423 8.92 -0.13 2.41
N THR A 424 8.28 -0.79 1.43
CA THR A 424 8.22 -0.28 0.05
C THR A 424 7.42 1.02 -0.05
N GLY A 425 7.55 1.76 -1.16
CA GLY A 425 6.75 2.98 -1.41
C GLY A 425 5.24 2.74 -1.55
N ARG A 426 4.80 1.47 -1.69
CA ARG A 426 3.37 1.10 -1.74
C ARG A 426 2.74 1.08 -0.34
N ASN A 427 3.52 0.74 0.67
CA ASN A 427 3.06 0.44 2.04
C ASN A 427 3.55 1.48 3.06
N LEU A 428 4.70 2.10 2.84
CA LEU A 428 5.23 3.15 3.72
C LEU A 428 5.62 4.37 2.88
N SER A 429 4.94 5.48 3.14
CA SER A 429 5.11 6.75 2.46
C SER A 429 6.51 7.32 2.67
N ARG A 430 6.87 8.26 1.78
CA ARG A 430 8.11 9.00 1.93
C ARG A 430 8.09 9.87 3.18
N PHE A 431 6.95 10.48 3.49
CA PHE A 431 6.76 11.25 4.71
C PHE A 431 7.28 10.50 5.96
N ILE A 432 6.88 9.25 6.20
CA ILE A 432 7.35 8.49 7.36
C ILE A 432 8.84 8.18 7.27
N LYS A 433 9.33 7.79 6.10
CA LYS A 433 10.75 7.43 5.89
C LYS A 433 11.70 8.60 6.13
N ASP A 434 11.28 9.81 5.78
CA ASP A 434 12.06 11.03 5.91
C ASP A 434 12.10 11.56 7.37
N LEU A 435 11.22 11.06 8.27
CA LEU A 435 11.25 11.44 9.69
C LEU A 435 12.49 10.94 10.44
N ASP A 436 13.04 9.78 10.05
CA ASP A 436 14.26 9.22 10.62
C ASP A 436 15.29 8.92 9.52
N ASN A 437 16.22 9.87 9.34
CA ASN A 437 17.30 9.78 8.36
C ASN A 437 18.45 8.85 8.77
N THR A 438 18.37 8.21 9.95
CA THR A 438 19.38 7.25 10.42
C THR A 438 19.12 5.82 9.96
N ILE A 439 17.93 5.55 9.41
CA ILE A 439 17.53 4.25 8.87
C ILE A 439 17.75 4.22 7.37
N HIS A 440 18.51 3.24 6.89
CA HIS A 440 18.65 3.01 5.46
C HIS A 440 17.54 2.09 4.94
N TRP A 441 16.36 2.65 4.68
CA TRP A 441 15.16 1.92 4.25
C TRP A 441 15.39 1.03 3.02
N GLN A 442 16.22 1.48 2.09
CA GLN A 442 16.54 0.74 0.86
C GLN A 442 17.23 -0.61 1.14
N SER A 443 17.96 -0.74 2.26
CA SER A 443 18.58 -2.03 2.60
C SER A 443 17.55 -3.13 2.82
N PHE A 444 16.43 -2.85 3.49
CA PHE A 444 15.37 -3.83 3.67
C PHE A 444 14.73 -4.25 2.35
N ILE A 445 14.55 -3.31 1.42
CA ILE A 445 14.00 -3.57 0.08
C ILE A 445 14.96 -4.45 -0.72
N LEU A 446 16.25 -4.13 -0.73
CA LEU A 446 17.27 -4.95 -1.41
C LEU A 446 17.37 -6.37 -0.85
N VAL A 447 17.28 -6.52 0.48
CA VAL A 447 17.23 -7.83 1.13
C VAL A 447 15.98 -8.61 0.69
N ARG A 448 14.80 -7.98 0.67
CA ARG A 448 13.58 -8.61 0.13
C ARG A 448 13.77 -9.05 -1.31
N ASP A 449 14.29 -8.19 -2.18
CA ASP A 449 14.46 -8.46 -3.60
C ASP A 449 15.40 -9.64 -3.83
N GLY A 450 16.54 -9.66 -3.14
CA GLY A 450 17.49 -10.76 -3.22
C GLY A 450 16.94 -12.11 -2.73
N ILE A 451 16.12 -12.09 -1.67
CA ILE A 451 15.48 -13.31 -1.14
C ILE A 451 14.33 -13.76 -2.05
N THR A 452 13.57 -12.83 -2.64
CA THR A 452 12.39 -13.14 -3.46
C THR A 452 12.76 -13.59 -4.87
N HIS A 453 13.70 -12.89 -5.51
CA HIS A 453 14.12 -13.14 -6.89
C HIS A 453 15.37 -14.03 -6.94
N GLN A 454 15.30 -15.21 -6.32
CA GLN A 454 16.38 -16.22 -6.39
C GLN A 454 16.55 -16.83 -7.78
N ASP A 455 15.59 -16.60 -8.66
CA ASP A 455 15.62 -16.98 -10.07
C ASP A 455 16.45 -16.02 -10.95
N GLU A 456 16.88 -14.89 -10.38
CA GLU A 456 17.71 -13.86 -11.00
C GLU A 456 19.17 -13.92 -10.51
N GLN A 457 20.10 -13.68 -11.44
CA GLN A 457 21.56 -13.65 -11.18
C GLN A 457 22.04 -14.86 -10.35
N ASP A 458 22.87 -14.61 -9.34
CA ASP A 458 23.41 -15.58 -8.39
C ASP A 458 22.71 -15.51 -7.01
N ASN A 459 21.49 -14.98 -6.95
CA ASN A 459 20.77 -14.79 -5.69
C ASN A 459 20.51 -16.09 -4.93
N LYS A 460 20.15 -17.19 -5.63
CA LYS A 460 20.02 -18.53 -5.01
C LYS A 460 21.31 -18.95 -4.31
N PHE A 461 22.45 -18.79 -5.00
CA PHE A 461 23.75 -19.13 -4.43
C PHE A 461 24.09 -18.27 -3.20
N LYS A 462 23.80 -16.96 -3.24
CA LYS A 462 23.98 -16.06 -2.10
C LYS A 462 23.12 -16.51 -0.90
N VAL A 463 21.86 -16.90 -1.12
CA VAL A 463 20.98 -17.43 -0.07
C VAL A 463 21.51 -18.76 0.50
N ASP A 464 21.94 -19.67 -0.34
CA ASP A 464 22.51 -20.96 0.08
C ASP A 464 23.79 -20.77 0.91
N ARG A 465 24.61 -19.78 0.56
CA ARG A 465 25.79 -19.41 1.35
C ARG A 465 25.41 -18.82 2.71
N ILE A 466 24.40 -17.95 2.77
CA ILE A 466 23.90 -17.38 4.03
C ILE A 466 23.42 -18.49 4.98
N ALA A 467 22.79 -19.54 4.44
CA ALA A 467 22.30 -20.68 5.23
C ALA A 467 23.40 -21.40 6.03
N GLN A 468 24.66 -21.36 5.56
CA GLN A 468 25.80 -22.00 6.21
C GLN A 468 26.19 -21.34 7.54
N GLU A 469 25.83 -20.07 7.74
CA GLU A 469 26.14 -19.28 8.94
C GLU A 469 24.87 -18.94 9.76
N PHE A 470 23.81 -19.73 9.60
CA PHE A 470 22.46 -19.37 10.07
C PHE A 470 22.38 -19.04 11.56
N GLU A 471 22.95 -19.83 12.46
CA GLU A 471 22.79 -19.60 13.91
C GLU A 471 23.36 -18.24 14.35
N ALA A 472 24.53 -17.88 13.79
CA ALA A 472 25.16 -16.60 14.05
C ALA A 472 24.38 -15.45 13.41
N LEU A 473 23.86 -15.65 12.19
CA LEU A 473 23.00 -14.69 11.50
C LEU A 473 21.70 -14.43 12.26
N GLU A 474 21.00 -15.47 12.68
CA GLU A 474 19.72 -15.38 13.39
C GLU A 474 19.86 -14.55 14.66
N THR A 475 20.93 -14.78 15.42
CA THR A 475 21.23 -14.02 16.64
C THR A 475 21.47 -12.53 16.33
N ARG A 476 22.25 -12.22 15.29
CA ARG A 476 22.53 -10.82 14.88
C ARG A 476 21.26 -10.13 14.38
N ILE A 477 20.51 -10.77 13.51
CA ILE A 477 19.26 -10.23 12.94
C ILE A 477 18.23 -10.02 14.04
N GLN A 478 18.06 -10.96 14.98
CA GLN A 478 17.10 -10.78 16.08
C GLN A 478 17.40 -9.53 16.91
N LYS A 479 18.68 -9.30 17.25
CA LYS A 479 19.12 -8.10 17.96
C LYS A 479 18.86 -6.82 17.15
N GLU A 480 19.12 -6.84 15.85
CA GLU A 480 18.87 -5.70 14.97
C GLU A 480 17.37 -5.42 14.77
N LEU A 481 16.53 -6.45 14.75
CA LEU A 481 15.08 -6.28 14.67
C LEU A 481 14.53 -5.65 15.97
N GLU A 482 15.06 -6.01 17.14
CA GLU A 482 14.73 -5.33 18.40
C GLU A 482 15.10 -3.85 18.36
N GLU A 483 16.29 -3.51 17.86
CA GLU A 483 16.72 -2.12 17.64
C GLU A 483 15.79 -1.41 16.64
N PHE A 484 15.46 -2.06 15.53
CA PHE A 484 14.56 -1.52 14.52
C PHE A 484 13.18 -1.20 15.11
N CYS A 485 12.66 -2.05 15.99
CA CYS A 485 11.38 -1.76 16.64
C CYS A 485 11.45 -0.55 17.58
N ALA A 486 12.56 -0.35 18.30
CA ALA A 486 12.77 0.85 19.09
C ALA A 486 12.67 2.11 18.22
N ARG A 487 13.24 2.06 17.01
CA ARG A 487 13.16 3.16 16.04
C ARG A 487 11.76 3.35 15.48
N LEU A 488 11.00 2.27 15.23
CA LEU A 488 9.60 2.36 14.82
C LEU A 488 8.74 3.08 15.88
N MET A 489 8.95 2.80 17.18
CA MET A 489 8.27 3.53 18.26
C MET A 489 8.67 5.01 18.28
N ASN A 490 9.96 5.32 18.09
CA ASN A 490 10.40 6.70 17.98
C ASN A 490 9.85 7.42 16.73
N LEU A 491 9.68 6.71 15.61
CA LEU A 491 9.02 7.23 14.41
C LEU A 491 7.57 7.64 14.67
N ILE A 492 6.82 6.88 15.47
CA ILE A 492 5.46 7.26 15.90
C ILE A 492 5.49 8.60 16.67
N ARG A 493 6.47 8.77 17.58
CA ARG A 493 6.66 10.03 18.30
C ARG A 493 7.01 11.18 17.35
N LEU A 494 7.97 10.98 16.43
CA LEU A 494 8.37 12.01 15.44
C LEU A 494 7.19 12.39 14.53
N ARG A 495 6.38 11.42 14.13
CA ARG A 495 5.15 11.64 13.38
C ARG A 495 4.17 12.52 14.15
N GLU A 496 3.94 12.21 15.43
CA GLU A 496 3.08 13.04 16.29
C GLU A 496 3.62 14.47 16.42
N GLN A 497 4.94 14.67 16.47
CA GLN A 497 5.52 16.02 16.50
C GLN A 497 5.23 16.84 15.25
N VAL A 498 5.12 16.20 14.08
CA VAL A 498 4.82 16.88 12.82
C VAL A 498 3.30 17.05 12.59
N LEU A 499 2.51 16.01 12.86
CA LEU A 499 1.07 16.02 12.59
C LEU A 499 0.23 16.56 13.76
N GLY A 500 0.76 16.50 14.98
CA GLY A 500 0.01 16.70 16.22
C GLY A 500 -0.70 15.41 16.68
N CYS A 501 -1.55 15.55 17.70
CA CYS A 501 -2.40 14.47 18.23
C CYS A 501 -3.84 14.64 17.73
N TYR A 502 -4.48 13.57 17.26
CA TYR A 502 -5.91 13.58 16.95
C TYR A 502 -6.75 13.45 18.23
N THR A 503 -7.49 14.49 18.60
CA THR A 503 -8.39 14.47 19.77
C THR A 503 -9.85 14.21 19.40
N GLY A 504 -10.22 14.36 18.12
CA GLY A 504 -11.60 14.34 17.64
C GLY A 504 -12.21 15.74 17.54
N ASP A 505 -11.78 16.69 18.37
CA ASP A 505 -12.25 18.09 18.30
C ASP A 505 -11.41 18.93 17.31
N ASN A 506 -10.20 18.46 16.99
CA ASN A 506 -9.25 19.16 16.11
C ASN A 506 -9.18 18.60 14.68
N ARG A 507 -10.28 18.03 14.17
CA ARG A 507 -10.29 17.28 12.89
C ARG A 507 -9.74 18.08 11.71
N GLU A 508 -10.14 19.35 11.61
CA GLU A 508 -9.76 20.23 10.50
C GLU A 508 -8.27 20.62 10.54
N SER A 509 -7.76 21.03 11.71
CA SER A 509 -6.35 21.40 11.84
C SER A 509 -5.43 20.18 11.67
N TYR A 510 -5.85 19.03 12.18
CA TYR A 510 -5.14 17.76 12.03
C TYR A 510 -5.09 17.31 10.56
N TRP A 511 -6.21 17.43 9.83
CA TRP A 511 -6.24 17.20 8.38
C TRP A 511 -5.28 18.06 7.60
N ASN A 512 -5.29 19.36 7.89
CA ASN A 512 -4.43 20.33 7.23
C ASN A 512 -2.94 20.03 7.53
N ALA A 513 -2.61 19.44 8.67
CA ALA A 513 -1.26 18.94 8.94
C ALA A 513 -0.91 17.75 8.03
N ILE A 514 -1.82 16.79 7.86
CA ILE A 514 -1.62 15.62 6.99
C ILE A 514 -1.48 16.01 5.51
N LEU A 515 -2.34 16.91 5.03
CA LEU A 515 -2.25 17.45 3.67
C LEU A 515 -0.93 18.18 3.45
N ARG A 516 -0.51 19.03 4.40
CA ARG A 516 0.78 19.74 4.30
C ARG A 516 1.93 18.74 4.23
N ALA A 517 1.98 17.78 5.16
CA ALA A 517 3.02 16.74 5.19
C ALA A 517 3.14 16.01 3.84
N ASN A 518 2.01 15.58 3.26
CA ASN A 518 1.98 14.89 1.96
C ASN A 518 2.29 15.80 0.76
N ASN A 519 1.94 17.08 0.82
CA ASN A 519 2.21 18.03 -0.26
C ASN A 519 3.68 18.47 -0.31
N THR A 520 4.37 18.52 0.84
CA THR A 520 5.82 18.73 0.89
C THR A 520 6.63 17.62 0.19
N GLU A 521 6.05 16.43 -0.03
CA GLU A 521 6.69 15.35 -0.81
C GLU A 521 6.94 15.73 -2.28
N ASN A 522 6.23 16.74 -2.80
CA ASN A 522 6.38 17.25 -4.17
C ASN A 522 7.31 18.47 -4.26
N ALA A 523 7.77 19.02 -3.14
CA ALA A 523 8.89 19.92 -3.18
C ALA A 523 10.11 19.06 -3.59
N PRO A 524 10.83 19.37 -4.69
CA PRO A 524 12.13 18.77 -4.87
C PRO A 524 12.87 19.00 -3.56
N VAL A 525 13.34 17.92 -2.91
CA VAL A 525 14.19 18.04 -1.73
C VAL A 525 15.20 19.10 -2.09
N ASN A 526 15.13 20.23 -1.37
CA ASN A 526 16.11 21.28 -1.46
C ASN A 526 17.45 20.60 -1.13
N GLN A 527 18.14 20.15 -2.18
CA GLN A 527 19.57 20.30 -2.30
C GLN A 527 19.82 21.80 -2.36
N GLU A 528 19.54 22.49 -1.27
CA GLU A 528 20.11 23.78 -0.98
C GLU A 528 21.61 23.52 -0.76
N ALA A 529 22.34 23.36 -1.87
CA ALA A 529 23.51 24.20 -1.98
C ALA A 529 22.98 25.63 -1.80
N PRO A 530 23.62 26.49 -0.97
CA PRO A 530 23.24 27.88 -0.94
C PRO A 530 23.26 28.33 -2.40
N LYS A 531 22.09 28.69 -2.95
CA LYS A 531 22.04 29.54 -4.11
C LYS A 531 22.80 30.77 -3.64
N THR A 532 24.07 30.83 -4.00
CA THR A 532 24.75 32.09 -4.19
C THR A 532 23.73 32.91 -4.95
N SER A 533 23.26 33.95 -4.29
CA SER A 533 22.36 34.94 -4.85
C SER A 533 22.78 35.13 -6.31
N GLU A 534 21.94 34.62 -7.22
CA GLU A 534 21.91 35.13 -8.57
C GLU A 534 21.58 36.60 -8.38
N VAL A 535 22.65 37.39 -8.29
CA VAL A 535 22.63 38.75 -8.73
C VAL A 535 22.01 38.65 -10.11
N GLU A 536 20.76 39.11 -10.25
CA GLU A 536 20.19 39.51 -11.52
C GLU A 536 21.12 40.59 -12.07
N SER A 537 22.24 40.18 -12.63
CA SER A 537 23.03 41.02 -13.50
C SER A 537 22.17 41.15 -14.74
N GLU A 538 21.59 42.34 -14.96
CA GLU A 538 21.12 42.76 -16.27
C GLU A 538 22.12 42.23 -17.29
N HIS A 539 21.73 41.21 -18.06
CA HIS A 539 22.64 40.52 -18.96
C HIS A 539 22.85 41.44 -20.17
N ARG A 540 23.68 42.47 -20.00
CA ARG A 540 24.10 43.34 -21.10
C ARG A 540 24.95 42.50 -22.02
N LEU A 541 24.44 42.26 -23.23
CA LEU A 541 25.22 41.67 -24.30
C LEU A 541 26.54 42.46 -24.46
N PRO A 542 27.69 41.78 -24.65
CA PRO A 542 28.95 42.44 -24.93
C PRO A 542 28.88 43.40 -26.13
N ALA A 543 29.72 44.44 -26.14
CA ALA A 543 29.67 45.51 -27.14
C ALA A 543 29.78 45.00 -28.59
N ASP A 544 30.58 43.96 -28.83
CA ASP A 544 30.71 43.34 -30.16
C ASP A 544 29.42 42.63 -30.62
N ALA A 545 28.66 42.03 -29.70
CA ALA A 545 27.33 41.47 -30.00
C ALA A 545 26.28 42.56 -30.26
N GLN A 546 26.33 43.67 -29.51
CA GLN A 546 25.44 44.81 -29.73
C GLN A 546 25.70 45.49 -31.08
N ASP A 547 26.97 45.67 -31.44
CA ASP A 547 27.38 46.20 -32.75
C ASP A 547 26.92 45.29 -33.90
N PHE A 548 27.03 43.97 -33.74
CA PHE A 548 26.50 43.02 -34.71
C PHE A 548 24.97 43.16 -34.87
N LEU A 549 24.23 43.19 -33.75
CA LEU A 549 22.77 43.27 -33.78
C LEU A 549 22.27 44.59 -34.35
N ALA A 550 22.96 45.70 -34.08
CA ALA A 550 22.65 47.00 -34.68
C ALA A 550 22.73 46.95 -36.21
N VAL A 551 23.76 46.29 -36.76
CA VAL A 551 23.90 46.10 -38.21
C VAL A 551 22.87 45.11 -38.75
N ALA A 552 22.65 43.98 -38.07
CA ALA A 552 21.66 42.99 -38.49
C ALA A 552 20.24 43.56 -38.53
N LYS A 553 19.88 44.45 -37.58
CA LYS A 553 18.57 45.11 -37.53
C LYS A 553 18.27 45.97 -38.75
N LEU A 554 19.31 46.53 -39.39
CA LEU A 554 19.18 47.38 -40.56
C LEU A 554 19.04 46.61 -41.87
N TYR A 555 19.56 45.38 -41.93
CA TYR A 555 19.77 44.66 -43.20
C TYR A 555 19.18 43.25 -43.28
N CYS A 556 18.74 42.67 -42.17
CA CYS A 556 18.17 41.33 -42.11
C CYS A 556 16.65 41.37 -41.88
N PRO A 557 15.89 40.39 -42.39
CA PRO A 557 14.49 40.18 -41.99
C PRO A 557 14.36 39.95 -40.48
N LEU A 558 13.22 40.33 -39.90
CA LEU A 558 12.96 40.22 -38.46
C LEU A 558 13.16 38.79 -37.92
N ALA A 559 12.82 37.77 -38.70
CA ALA A 559 13.02 36.37 -38.32
C ALA A 559 14.50 36.00 -38.15
N ASP A 560 15.36 36.49 -39.05
CA ASP A 560 16.80 36.24 -39.00
C ASP A 560 17.47 37.08 -37.90
N TYR A 561 17.00 38.32 -37.70
CA TYR A 561 17.41 39.18 -36.58
C TYR A 561 17.12 38.53 -35.22
N ASN A 562 15.89 38.04 -35.00
CA ASN A 562 15.53 37.34 -33.77
C ASN A 562 16.38 36.07 -33.57
N THR A 563 16.71 35.38 -34.66
CA THR A 563 17.60 34.22 -34.61
C THR A 563 19.02 34.62 -34.20
N PHE A 564 19.52 35.79 -34.63
CA PHE A 564 20.80 36.31 -34.15
C PHE A 564 20.75 36.69 -32.66
N GLU A 565 19.69 37.36 -32.19
CA GLU A 565 19.50 37.66 -30.75
C GLU A 565 19.57 36.38 -29.92
N GLN A 566 18.80 35.36 -30.30
CA GLN A 566 18.76 34.07 -29.62
C GLN A 566 20.12 33.34 -29.63
N VAL A 567 20.96 33.56 -30.64
CA VAL A 567 22.32 33.00 -30.70
C VAL A 567 23.27 33.74 -29.76
N PHE A 568 23.18 35.07 -29.67
CA PHE A 568 24.02 35.87 -28.75
C PHE A 568 23.61 35.71 -27.28
N GLU A 569 22.34 35.42 -27.01
CA GLU A 569 21.83 35.05 -25.70
C GLU A 569 22.16 33.61 -25.29
N GLY A 570 22.69 32.79 -26.22
CA GLY A 570 23.02 31.38 -25.97
C GLY A 570 21.80 30.45 -25.96
N SER A 571 20.63 30.94 -26.38
CA SER A 571 19.36 30.21 -26.42
C SER A 571 19.31 29.17 -27.56
N ILE A 572 20.08 29.35 -28.63
CA ILE A 572 20.08 28.46 -29.82
C ILE A 572 21.50 28.25 -30.36
N THR A 573 21.79 27.05 -30.87
CA THR A 573 23.02 26.72 -31.62
C THR A 573 22.74 26.51 -33.10
N LEU A 574 23.60 27.04 -33.98
CA LEU A 574 23.43 26.98 -35.43
C LEU A 574 24.36 25.95 -36.08
N ASN A 575 23.83 25.14 -37.00
CA ASN A 575 24.65 24.29 -37.86
C ASN A 575 25.24 25.08 -39.06
N LYS A 576 26.22 24.48 -39.77
CA LYS A 576 26.92 25.14 -40.90
C LYS A 576 25.98 25.62 -42.01
N ARG A 577 24.88 24.91 -42.25
CA ARG A 577 23.89 25.25 -43.28
C ARG A 577 23.02 26.43 -42.85
N GLN A 578 22.53 26.44 -41.62
CA GLN A 578 21.75 27.53 -41.02
C GLN A 578 22.56 28.82 -40.87
N LYS A 579 23.83 28.70 -40.45
CA LYS A 579 24.75 29.84 -40.43
C LYS A 579 24.94 30.42 -41.83
N GLY A 580 25.13 29.54 -42.82
CA GLY A 580 25.27 29.92 -44.22
C GLY A 580 24.07 30.69 -44.73
N SER A 581 22.84 30.26 -44.42
CA SER A 581 21.59 30.94 -44.83
C SER A 581 21.41 32.29 -44.14
N LEU A 582 21.68 32.39 -42.84
CA LEU A 582 21.53 33.64 -42.07
C LEU A 582 22.50 34.74 -42.55
N LEU A 583 23.74 34.37 -42.87
CA LEU A 583 24.75 35.32 -43.36
C LEU A 583 24.54 35.76 -44.82
N VAL A 584 23.60 35.17 -45.55
CA VAL A 584 23.30 35.55 -46.95
C VAL A 584 22.89 37.02 -47.06
N HIS A 585 22.12 37.53 -46.10
CA HIS A 585 21.59 38.89 -46.09
C HIS A 585 22.65 39.95 -45.75
N LEU A 586 23.73 39.54 -45.10
CA LEU A 586 24.87 40.39 -44.77
C LEU A 586 26.00 40.29 -45.80
N ASN A 587 25.87 39.42 -46.82
CA ASN A 587 26.94 39.16 -47.78
C ASN A 587 27.13 40.33 -48.76
N PRO A 588 28.36 40.84 -48.96
CA PRO A 588 28.66 42.00 -49.83
C PRO A 588 28.29 41.77 -51.30
N LYS A 589 28.18 40.50 -51.75
CA LYS A 589 27.73 40.17 -53.11
C LYS A 589 26.22 40.38 -53.30
N LYS A 590 25.43 40.34 -52.23
CA LYS A 590 23.97 40.51 -52.25
C LYS A 590 23.52 41.84 -51.67
N ASN A 591 24.28 42.41 -50.76
CA ASN A 591 24.03 43.70 -50.14
C ASN A 591 25.22 44.64 -50.38
N LYS A 592 25.09 45.53 -51.37
CA LYS A 592 26.16 46.46 -51.78
C LYS A 592 26.49 47.52 -50.71
N CYS A 593 25.66 47.67 -49.69
CA CYS A 593 25.87 48.63 -48.59
C CYS A 593 26.81 48.10 -47.50
N ILE A 594 27.18 46.81 -47.56
CA ILE A 594 28.12 46.18 -46.62
C ILE A 594 29.43 45.90 -47.37
N THR A 595 30.54 46.38 -46.82
CA THR A 595 31.88 46.12 -47.38
C THR A 595 32.35 44.70 -47.05
N LYS A 596 33.32 44.18 -47.82
CA LYS A 596 33.91 42.86 -47.55
C LYS A 596 34.54 42.78 -46.15
N GLU A 597 35.22 43.83 -45.72
CA GLU A 597 35.83 43.93 -44.40
C GLU A 597 34.79 43.89 -43.27
N GLN A 598 33.68 44.61 -43.43
CA GLN A 598 32.57 44.56 -42.46
C GLN A 598 31.92 43.18 -42.40
N TYR A 599 31.73 42.51 -43.54
CA TYR A 599 31.20 41.15 -43.56
C TYR A 599 32.13 40.15 -42.87
N ASP A 600 33.44 40.23 -43.13
CA ASP A 600 34.44 39.36 -42.51
C ASP A 600 34.48 39.59 -40.98
N HIS A 601 34.35 40.85 -40.54
CA HIS A 601 34.24 41.21 -39.12
C HIS A 601 32.97 40.64 -38.46
N LEU A 602 31.79 40.86 -39.05
CA LEU A 602 30.51 40.35 -38.54
C LEU A 602 30.48 38.81 -38.51
N SER A 603 30.96 38.16 -39.57
CA SER A 603 31.09 36.70 -39.60
C SER A 603 32.09 36.20 -38.56
N GLY A 604 33.11 36.99 -38.21
CA GLY A 604 34.06 36.70 -37.13
C GLY A 604 33.40 36.73 -35.75
N ILE A 605 32.59 37.75 -35.47
CA ILE A 605 31.81 37.88 -34.22
C ILE A 605 30.84 36.71 -34.08
N LEU A 606 30.05 36.42 -35.11
CA LEU A 606 29.10 35.29 -35.07
C LEU A 606 29.83 33.94 -34.89
N ASN A 607 31.01 33.76 -35.50
CA ASN A 607 31.83 32.56 -35.32
C ASN A 607 32.33 32.39 -33.89
N LYS A 608 32.70 33.48 -33.22
CA LYS A 608 33.16 33.46 -31.82
C LYS A 608 32.05 32.95 -30.90
N TYR A 609 30.82 33.38 -31.12
CA TYR A 609 29.65 32.97 -30.33
C TYR A 609 29.13 31.58 -30.67
N ILE A 610 29.11 31.20 -31.96
CA ILE A 610 28.70 29.84 -32.37
C ILE A 610 29.70 28.78 -31.88
N ASN A 611 31.00 29.07 -31.89
CA ASN A 611 32.01 28.06 -31.57
C ASN A 611 32.39 27.98 -30.09
N GLY A 612 32.08 29.01 -29.27
CA GLY A 612 32.37 29.08 -27.84
C GLY A 612 33.84 28.81 -27.45
N PRO A 613 34.25 29.02 -26.19
CA PRO A 613 35.49 28.42 -25.71
C PRO A 613 35.30 26.90 -25.67
N LYS A 614 36.03 26.16 -26.52
CA LYS A 614 36.10 24.70 -26.41
C LYS A 614 36.73 24.36 -25.05
N ILE A 615 35.90 23.99 -24.08
CA ILE A 615 36.35 23.33 -22.84
C ILE A 615 37.28 22.19 -23.26
N SER A 616 38.54 22.25 -22.81
CA SER A 616 39.57 21.29 -23.18
C SER A 616 39.15 19.87 -22.75
N VAL A 617 39.73 18.84 -23.37
CA VAL A 617 39.47 17.44 -22.96
C VAL A 617 39.85 17.24 -21.48
N GLU A 618 40.91 17.92 -21.03
CA GLU A 618 41.37 17.92 -19.63
C GLU A 618 40.35 18.57 -18.69
N ASP A 619 39.74 19.71 -19.05
CA ASP A 619 38.71 20.37 -18.22
C ASP A 619 37.42 19.54 -18.13
N ARG A 620 37.08 18.77 -19.18
CA ARG A 620 35.95 17.83 -19.15
C ARG A 620 36.24 16.62 -18.27
N GLN A 621 37.46 16.09 -18.32
CA GLN A 621 37.90 15.03 -17.41
C GLN A 621 37.92 15.54 -15.96
N LEU A 622 38.47 16.73 -15.71
CA LEU A 622 38.49 17.36 -14.39
C LEU A 622 37.07 17.59 -13.85
N LYS A 623 36.12 18.07 -14.66
CA LYS A 623 34.72 18.20 -14.24
C LYS A 623 34.06 16.86 -13.94
N ARG A 624 34.32 15.82 -14.77
CA ARG A 624 33.81 14.46 -14.51
C ARG A 624 34.40 13.86 -13.25
N GLU A 625 35.70 14.05 -13.00
CA GLU A 625 36.37 13.61 -11.78
C GLU A 625 35.85 14.35 -10.56
N GLN A 626 35.62 15.67 -10.67
CA GLN A 626 34.99 16.46 -9.61
C GLN A 626 33.53 16.04 -9.35
N GLU A 627 32.76 15.69 -10.39
CA GLU A 627 31.40 15.17 -10.23
C GLU A 627 31.39 13.77 -9.60
N ILE A 628 32.32 12.89 -10.02
CA ILE A 628 32.50 11.56 -9.41
C ILE A 628 32.92 11.71 -7.95
N GLN A 629 33.90 12.58 -7.65
CA GLN A 629 34.33 12.84 -6.27
C GLN A 629 33.19 13.42 -5.43
N LYS A 630 32.46 14.43 -5.94
CA LYS A 630 31.29 14.98 -5.25
C LYS A 630 30.20 13.93 -5.03
N ARG A 631 29.95 13.04 -6.00
CA ARG A 631 28.99 11.94 -5.87
C ARG A 631 29.45 10.91 -4.83
N THR A 632 30.71 10.50 -4.87
CA THR A 632 31.30 9.56 -3.91
C THR A 632 31.28 10.15 -2.50
N GLN A 633 31.61 11.43 -2.36
CA GLN A 633 31.58 12.13 -1.08
C GLN A 633 30.15 12.24 -0.53
N ARG A 634 29.16 12.54 -1.39
CA ARG A 634 27.74 12.50 -1.01
C ARG A 634 27.30 11.12 -0.53
N LEU A 635 27.67 10.07 -1.24
CA LEU A 635 27.35 8.69 -0.86
C LEU A 635 28.02 8.30 0.46
N GLN A 636 29.28 8.69 0.67
CA GLN A 636 29.98 8.46 1.94
C GLN A 636 29.36 9.25 3.09
N ASP A 637 28.95 10.49 2.84
CA ASP A 637 28.28 11.31 3.84
C ASP A 637 26.85 10.81 4.15
N GLU A 638 26.16 10.22 3.17
CA GLU A 638 24.90 9.49 3.38
C GLU A 638 25.13 8.22 4.20
N GLU A 639 26.13 7.40 3.86
CA GLU A 639 26.47 6.19 4.62
C GLU A 639 26.84 6.48 6.07
N ARG A 640 27.56 7.58 6.33
CA ARG A 640 27.92 8.02 7.69
C ARG A 640 26.73 8.42 8.56
N ARG A 641 25.57 8.76 7.96
CA ARG A 641 24.36 9.10 8.72
C ARG A 641 23.65 7.86 9.24
N TYR A 642 23.79 6.75 8.54
CA TYR A 642 23.15 5.50 8.95
C TYR A 642 23.85 4.92 10.19
N ARG A 643 23.06 4.52 11.17
CA ARG A 643 23.53 3.95 12.45
C ARG A 643 22.85 2.61 12.66
N GLY A 644 23.49 1.65 13.34
CA GLY A 644 22.93 0.32 13.66
C GLY A 644 22.44 -0.46 12.44
N LEU A 645 21.74 -1.58 12.60
CA LEU A 645 21.22 -2.40 11.48
C LEU A 645 22.32 -2.82 10.46
N ASP A 646 23.51 -3.14 10.98
CA ASP A 646 24.71 -3.41 10.20
C ASP A 646 24.60 -4.71 9.39
N GLU A 647 24.00 -5.76 9.96
CA GLU A 647 23.78 -7.04 9.29
C GLU A 647 22.75 -6.89 8.16
N ILE A 648 21.66 -6.16 8.38
CA ILE A 648 20.71 -5.83 7.30
C ILE A 648 21.40 -5.06 6.17
N ARG A 649 22.25 -4.07 6.49
CA ARG A 649 23.05 -3.38 5.47
C ARG A 649 24.03 -4.31 4.77
N ARG A 650 24.71 -5.19 5.50
CA ARG A 650 25.65 -6.18 4.96
C ARG A 650 24.96 -7.11 3.96
N LEU A 651 23.79 -7.62 4.30
CA LEU A 651 22.98 -8.46 3.40
C LEU A 651 22.53 -7.67 2.16
N ALA A 652 22.08 -6.43 2.33
CA ALA A 652 21.69 -5.58 1.20
C ALA A 652 22.86 -5.36 0.23
N THR A 653 24.06 -5.07 0.75
CA THR A 653 25.27 -4.93 -0.06
C THR A 653 25.58 -6.25 -0.79
N LEU A 654 25.48 -7.40 -0.12
CA LEU A 654 25.69 -8.70 -0.74
C LEU A 654 24.72 -8.95 -1.92
N PHE A 655 23.43 -8.63 -1.76
CA PHE A 655 22.46 -8.80 -2.84
C PHE A 655 22.61 -7.78 -3.98
N ASN A 656 23.10 -6.57 -3.67
CA ASN A 656 23.33 -5.53 -4.68
C ASN A 656 24.64 -5.71 -5.47
N MET A 657 25.56 -6.57 -5.01
CA MET A 657 26.77 -6.92 -5.77
C MET A 657 26.41 -7.65 -7.07
N HIS A 658 27.08 -7.28 -8.16
CA HIS A 658 26.93 -7.96 -9.45
C HIS A 658 27.23 -9.44 -9.32
N GLY A 659 26.29 -10.26 -9.78
CA GLY A 659 26.41 -11.70 -9.66
C GLY A 659 27.48 -12.32 -10.55
N SER A 660 28.11 -13.38 -10.06
CA SER A 660 29.02 -14.19 -10.88
C SER A 660 28.23 -15.09 -11.82
N LYS A 661 28.50 -15.00 -13.14
CA LYS A 661 27.83 -15.84 -14.16
C LYS A 661 27.97 -17.34 -13.90
N GLU A 662 29.03 -17.74 -13.21
CA GLU A 662 29.31 -19.14 -12.85
C GLU A 662 28.26 -19.71 -11.88
N HIS A 663 27.61 -18.85 -11.10
CA HIS A 663 26.59 -19.21 -10.11
C HIS A 663 25.16 -18.93 -10.59
N PHE A 664 24.99 -18.53 -11.85
CA PHE A 664 23.66 -18.28 -12.39
C PHE A 664 22.93 -19.61 -12.61
N LEU A 665 21.64 -19.64 -12.29
CA LEU A 665 20.83 -20.83 -12.51
C LEU A 665 20.68 -21.11 -14.01
N ASN A 666 21.24 -22.23 -14.46
CA ASN A 666 20.96 -22.80 -15.77
C ASN A 666 19.57 -23.48 -15.80
N LYS A 667 19.15 -23.98 -16.97
CA LYS A 667 17.83 -24.61 -17.14
C LYS A 667 17.59 -25.73 -16.11
N TYR A 668 18.58 -26.60 -15.93
CA TYR A 668 18.50 -27.76 -15.06
C TYR A 668 18.51 -27.38 -13.59
N THR A 669 19.48 -26.56 -13.16
CA THR A 669 19.58 -26.13 -11.75
C THR A 669 18.40 -25.26 -11.32
N ARG A 670 17.71 -24.61 -12.26
CA ARG A 670 16.45 -23.88 -12.00
C ARG A 670 15.29 -24.82 -11.69
N ILE A 671 15.17 -25.93 -12.43
CA ILE A 671 14.17 -26.96 -12.13
C ILE A 671 14.49 -27.62 -10.80
N ASP A 672 15.78 -27.88 -10.52
CA ASP A 672 16.23 -28.38 -9.21
C ASP A 672 15.86 -27.46 -8.06
N ALA A 673 16.01 -26.14 -8.21
CA ALA A 673 15.62 -25.19 -7.18
C ALA A 673 14.11 -25.22 -6.89
N ALA A 674 13.27 -25.36 -7.93
CA ALA A 674 11.83 -25.51 -7.75
C ALA A 674 11.46 -26.83 -7.05
N ILE A 675 12.11 -27.93 -7.43
CA ILE A 675 11.94 -29.25 -6.79
C ILE A 675 12.40 -29.20 -5.33
N GLU A 676 13.55 -28.60 -5.05
CA GLU A 676 14.11 -28.46 -3.70
C GLU A 676 13.11 -27.72 -2.79
N ALA A 677 12.51 -26.64 -3.27
CA ALA A 677 11.52 -25.88 -2.53
C ALA A 677 10.27 -26.73 -2.16
N ILE A 678 9.76 -27.55 -3.09
CA ILE A 678 8.62 -28.44 -2.80
C ILE A 678 9.03 -29.59 -1.88
N GLN A 679 10.24 -30.13 -2.03
CA GLN A 679 10.77 -31.14 -1.11
C GLN A 679 10.93 -30.59 0.31
N ASN A 680 11.34 -29.33 0.45
CA ASN A 680 11.36 -28.63 1.74
C ASN A 680 9.95 -28.55 2.34
N ILE A 681 8.91 -28.25 1.54
CA ILE A 681 7.51 -28.28 2.00
C ILE A 681 7.14 -29.66 2.55
N GLN A 682 7.45 -30.74 1.80
CA GLN A 682 7.19 -32.10 2.24
C GLN A 682 7.90 -32.43 3.55
N ASN A 683 9.15 -32.02 3.71
CA ASN A 683 9.93 -32.28 4.91
C ASN A 683 9.40 -31.48 6.13
N ILE A 684 8.98 -30.22 5.93
CA ILE A 684 8.33 -29.40 6.97
C ILE A 684 7.04 -30.06 7.47
N LEU A 685 6.18 -30.51 6.54
CA LEU A 685 4.92 -31.18 6.88
C LEU A 685 5.18 -32.44 7.70
N ARG A 686 6.17 -33.27 7.33
CA ARG A 686 6.54 -34.47 8.08
C ARG A 686 7.07 -34.15 9.48
N GLU A 687 7.93 -33.14 9.63
CA GLU A 687 8.45 -32.73 10.95
C GLU A 687 7.33 -32.21 11.88
N CYS A 688 6.30 -31.60 11.31
CA CYS A 688 5.11 -31.19 12.06
C CYS A 688 4.14 -32.36 12.34
N GLY A 689 4.55 -33.59 12.00
CA GLY A 689 3.80 -34.81 12.22
C GLY A 689 2.72 -35.09 11.17
N TYR A 690 2.64 -34.32 10.07
CA TYR A 690 1.62 -34.44 9.03
C TYR A 690 2.04 -35.46 7.96
N THR A 691 1.12 -36.31 7.48
CA THR A 691 1.45 -37.28 6.42
C THR A 691 1.52 -36.61 5.06
N LEU A 692 2.30 -37.17 4.13
CA LEU A 692 2.31 -36.66 2.76
C LEU A 692 1.01 -37.00 2.03
N PRO A 693 0.61 -36.19 1.02
CA PRO A 693 -0.60 -36.44 0.27
C PRO A 693 -0.58 -37.77 -0.48
N SER A 694 -1.41 -38.71 -0.07
CA SER A 694 -1.61 -39.99 -0.77
C SER A 694 -2.93 -40.02 -1.54
N GLU A 695 -3.92 -39.29 -1.00
CA GLU A 695 -5.31 -39.17 -1.40
C GLU A 695 -5.50 -38.33 -2.67
N SER A 696 -6.72 -38.37 -3.23
CA SER A 696 -7.04 -37.73 -4.51
C SER A 696 -7.41 -36.25 -4.35
N SER A 697 -7.80 -35.83 -3.15
CA SER A 697 -8.17 -34.44 -2.86
C SER A 697 -7.60 -33.94 -1.54
N PHE A 698 -7.46 -32.61 -1.43
CA PHE A 698 -7.05 -31.95 -0.20
C PHE A 698 -7.96 -32.31 0.99
N ASN A 699 -9.28 -32.34 0.80
CA ASN A 699 -10.22 -32.63 1.88
C ASN A 699 -10.07 -34.05 2.41
N GLU A 700 -9.87 -35.03 1.54
CA GLU A 700 -9.63 -36.42 1.94
C GLU A 700 -8.31 -36.54 2.72
N TRP A 701 -7.25 -35.88 2.23
CA TRP A 701 -5.95 -35.86 2.88
C TRP A 701 -5.99 -35.20 4.27
N ASP A 702 -6.69 -34.07 4.43
CA ASP A 702 -6.81 -33.38 5.72
C ASP A 702 -7.66 -34.19 6.70
N VAL A 703 -8.77 -34.77 6.24
CA VAL A 703 -9.63 -35.66 7.05
C VAL A 703 -8.86 -36.92 7.50
N SER A 704 -8.08 -37.54 6.62
CA SER A 704 -7.22 -38.69 6.93
C SER A 704 -6.26 -38.37 8.10
N ASN A 705 -5.61 -37.21 8.05
CA ASN A 705 -4.73 -36.75 9.13
C ASN A 705 -5.49 -36.48 10.45
N ILE A 706 -6.69 -35.90 10.37
CA ILE A 706 -7.55 -35.66 11.54
C ILE A 706 -7.96 -36.99 12.20
N LEU A 707 -8.31 -38.00 11.41
CA LEU A 707 -8.69 -39.33 11.90
C LEU A 707 -7.52 -40.04 12.61
N GLU A 708 -6.28 -39.73 12.24
CA GLU A 708 -5.06 -40.20 12.92
C GLU A 708 -4.71 -39.35 14.17
N GLY A 709 -5.61 -38.45 14.61
CA GLY A 709 -5.48 -37.66 15.83
C GLY A 709 -4.69 -36.36 15.67
N ARG A 710 -4.44 -35.91 14.43
CA ARG A 710 -3.73 -34.64 14.16
C ARG A 710 -4.69 -33.47 14.04
N LEU A 711 -4.15 -32.25 14.11
CA LEU A 711 -4.92 -31.05 13.81
C LEU A 711 -5.15 -30.94 12.31
N ALA A 712 -6.28 -30.37 11.91
CA ALA A 712 -6.48 -29.92 10.53
C ALA A 712 -5.34 -28.98 10.10
N LEU A 713 -4.90 -29.04 8.84
CA LEU A 713 -3.73 -28.29 8.39
C LEU A 713 -3.88 -26.79 8.61
N VAL A 714 -5.09 -26.25 8.38
CA VAL A 714 -5.40 -24.83 8.64
C VAL A 714 -5.18 -24.49 10.12
N THR A 715 -5.73 -25.29 11.03
CA THR A 715 -5.60 -25.11 12.48
C THR A 715 -4.15 -25.25 12.96
N LEU A 716 -3.37 -26.13 12.34
CA LEU A 716 -1.94 -26.29 12.63
C LEU A 716 -1.17 -25.01 12.28
N LEU A 717 -1.39 -24.48 11.08
CA LEU A 717 -0.71 -23.30 10.56
C LEU A 717 -1.12 -22.00 11.28
N GLU A 718 -2.33 -21.95 11.82
CA GLU A 718 -2.77 -20.86 12.71
C GLU A 718 -2.02 -20.86 14.04
N ARG A 719 -1.68 -22.04 14.56
CA ARG A 719 -1.01 -22.21 15.85
C ARG A 719 0.52 -22.12 15.78
N ALA A 720 1.10 -22.50 14.64
CA ALA A 720 2.55 -22.57 14.44
C ALA A 720 3.01 -21.55 13.39
N SER A 721 3.32 -20.33 13.84
CA SER A 721 3.60 -19.20 12.94
C SER A 721 4.89 -19.39 12.12
N ASN A 722 5.97 -19.92 12.71
CA ASN A 722 7.21 -20.16 11.97
C ASN A 722 7.05 -21.27 10.93
N VAL A 723 6.23 -22.28 11.21
CA VAL A 723 5.90 -23.35 10.25
C VAL A 723 5.16 -22.76 9.05
N LYS A 724 4.14 -21.92 9.31
CA LYS A 724 3.41 -21.21 8.27
C LYS A 724 4.35 -20.35 7.41
N ASP A 725 5.22 -19.57 8.04
CA ASP A 725 6.15 -18.68 7.33
C ASP A 725 7.19 -19.45 6.51
N ALA A 726 7.72 -20.56 7.04
CA ALA A 726 8.63 -21.44 6.29
C ALA A 726 7.94 -22.08 5.07
N LEU A 727 6.68 -22.51 5.21
CA LEU A 727 5.89 -23.05 4.10
C LEU A 727 5.55 -21.99 3.06
N GLU A 728 5.15 -20.78 3.48
CA GLU A 728 4.89 -19.65 2.56
C GLU A 728 6.15 -19.30 1.76
N TYR A 729 7.32 -19.26 2.40
CA TYR A 729 8.58 -18.99 1.72
C TYR A 729 8.87 -20.04 0.65
N ASN A 730 8.84 -21.32 0.98
CA ASN A 730 9.17 -22.38 0.02
C ASN A 730 8.13 -22.46 -1.11
N LEU A 731 6.85 -22.24 -0.81
CA LEU A 731 5.82 -22.19 -1.85
C LEU A 731 6.03 -21.01 -2.81
N GLY A 732 6.40 -19.84 -2.28
CA GLY A 732 6.77 -18.67 -3.06
C GLY A 732 7.96 -18.95 -3.99
N GLN A 733 9.05 -19.54 -3.45
CA GLN A 733 10.24 -19.89 -4.24
C GLN A 733 9.94 -20.89 -5.36
N ALA A 734 9.15 -21.94 -5.06
CA ALA A 734 8.75 -22.92 -6.05
C ALA A 734 8.02 -22.24 -7.23
N TYR A 735 7.06 -21.37 -6.93
CA TYR A 735 6.27 -20.69 -7.95
C TYR A 735 7.06 -19.60 -8.69
N GLN A 736 8.02 -18.94 -8.05
CA GLN A 736 8.86 -17.95 -8.69
C GLN A 736 9.68 -18.57 -9.84
N HIS A 737 10.27 -19.76 -9.63
CA HIS A 737 11.01 -20.45 -10.68
C HIS A 737 10.14 -20.90 -11.87
N LEU A 738 8.84 -21.12 -11.67
CA LEU A 738 7.93 -21.56 -12.74
C LEU A 738 7.80 -20.56 -13.89
N ASP A 739 8.01 -19.26 -13.63
CA ASP A 739 7.92 -18.22 -14.67
C ASP A 739 8.88 -18.48 -15.83
N LYS A 740 10.06 -19.05 -15.53
CA LYS A 740 11.06 -19.41 -16.55
C LYS A 740 10.98 -20.87 -16.96
N ILE A 741 10.59 -21.78 -16.06
CA ILE A 741 10.43 -23.19 -16.40
C ILE A 741 9.36 -23.37 -17.48
N LYS A 742 8.22 -22.67 -17.40
CA LYS A 742 7.15 -22.76 -18.43
C LYS A 742 7.60 -22.33 -19.83
N GLU A 743 8.67 -21.55 -19.94
CA GLU A 743 9.21 -21.05 -21.21
C GLU A 743 10.09 -22.12 -21.90
N LEU A 744 10.47 -23.18 -21.19
CA LEU A 744 11.27 -24.28 -21.73
C LEU A 744 10.46 -25.11 -22.75
N PRO A 745 11.09 -25.60 -23.84
CA PRO A 745 10.43 -26.45 -24.82
C PRO A 745 9.73 -27.67 -24.21
N GLU A 746 10.37 -28.31 -23.22
CA GLU A 746 9.90 -29.51 -22.52
C GLU A 746 8.68 -29.22 -21.65
N ALA A 747 8.58 -28.01 -21.08
CA ALA A 747 7.46 -27.59 -20.26
C ALA A 747 6.30 -26.99 -21.09
N ARG A 748 6.56 -26.53 -22.32
CA ARG A 748 5.60 -25.79 -23.15
C ARG A 748 4.32 -26.59 -23.44
N ASN A 749 4.40 -27.91 -23.46
CA ASN A 749 3.27 -28.81 -23.71
C ASN A 749 2.66 -29.43 -22.46
N ASN A 750 3.21 -29.15 -21.28
CA ASN A 750 2.71 -29.65 -20.02
C ASN A 750 1.28 -29.12 -19.75
N GLN A 751 0.31 -30.04 -19.63
CA GLN A 751 -1.09 -29.68 -19.50
C GLN A 751 -1.37 -29.00 -18.15
N TYR A 752 -0.73 -29.46 -17.08
CA TYR A 752 -0.87 -28.90 -15.75
C TYR A 752 -0.49 -27.42 -15.70
N LEU A 753 0.68 -27.07 -16.25
CA LEU A 753 1.16 -25.68 -16.29
C LEU A 753 0.28 -24.81 -17.20
N LYS A 754 -0.21 -25.33 -18.33
CA LYS A 754 -1.14 -24.57 -19.19
C LYS A 754 -2.41 -24.17 -18.47
N ASP A 755 -3.01 -25.10 -17.73
CA ASP A 755 -4.32 -24.90 -17.12
C ASP A 755 -4.24 -24.10 -15.80
N ASN A 756 -3.17 -24.30 -15.02
CA ASN A 756 -3.09 -23.78 -13.65
C ASN A 756 -2.19 -22.56 -13.48
N TYR A 757 -1.30 -22.24 -14.43
CA TYR A 757 -0.27 -21.20 -14.23
C TYR A 757 -0.85 -19.82 -13.90
N LYS A 758 -1.99 -19.42 -14.46
CA LYS A 758 -2.63 -18.13 -14.10
C LYS A 758 -3.00 -18.07 -12.61
N ALA A 759 -3.55 -19.16 -12.07
CA ALA A 759 -3.91 -19.25 -10.65
C ALA A 759 -2.66 -19.33 -9.76
N ILE A 760 -1.64 -20.08 -10.17
CA ILE A 760 -0.34 -20.16 -9.48
C ILE A 760 0.32 -18.79 -9.41
N ARG A 761 0.38 -18.05 -10.52
CA ARG A 761 0.94 -16.70 -10.57
C ARG A 761 0.19 -15.72 -9.68
N ALA A 762 -1.15 -15.79 -9.66
CA ALA A 762 -1.95 -14.98 -8.76
C ALA A 762 -1.65 -15.27 -7.28
N LEU A 763 -1.53 -16.56 -6.92
CA LEU A 763 -1.18 -16.97 -5.56
C LEU A 763 0.26 -16.59 -5.19
N ARG A 764 1.23 -16.70 -6.11
CA ARG A 764 2.60 -16.24 -5.88
C ARG A 764 2.63 -14.73 -5.59
N ASN A 765 2.01 -13.93 -6.45
CA ASN A 765 1.92 -12.48 -6.24
C ASN A 765 1.25 -12.15 -4.89
N ARG A 766 0.25 -12.93 -4.47
CA ARG A 766 -0.38 -12.83 -3.15
C ARG A 766 0.59 -13.17 -2.02
N LEU A 767 1.41 -14.19 -2.16
CA LEU A 767 2.42 -14.54 -1.16
C LEU A 767 3.51 -13.47 -1.08
N GLU A 768 3.98 -12.96 -2.21
CA GLU A 768 5.10 -12.00 -2.28
C GLU A 768 4.69 -10.59 -1.81
N HIS A 769 3.56 -10.09 -2.32
CA HIS A 769 3.14 -8.71 -2.11
C HIS A 769 1.93 -8.56 -1.18
N GLY A 770 1.35 -9.68 -0.73
CA GLY A 770 -0.02 -9.70 -0.22
C GLY A 770 -1.03 -9.59 -1.37
N ASP A 771 -2.20 -10.20 -1.23
CA ASP A 771 -3.36 -9.84 -2.04
C ASP A 771 -4.23 -8.93 -1.21
N HIS A 772 -3.72 -7.74 -1.03
CA HIS A 772 -4.45 -6.50 -0.91
C HIS A 772 -5.97 -6.56 -1.22
N SER A 773 -6.43 -7.17 -2.33
CA SER A 773 -7.86 -7.31 -2.63
C SER A 773 -8.51 -8.45 -1.82
N ILE A 774 -7.98 -9.68 -1.85
CA ILE A 774 -8.55 -10.90 -1.25
C ILE A 774 -8.23 -11.09 0.24
N ASP A 775 -7.03 -10.74 0.70
CA ASP A 775 -6.62 -10.73 2.12
C ASP A 775 -7.52 -9.82 2.97
N ASN A 776 -8.24 -8.91 2.31
CA ASN A 776 -9.14 -7.92 2.89
C ASN A 776 -10.54 -7.92 2.23
N MET A 777 -10.90 -8.93 1.41
CA MET A 777 -12.20 -8.99 0.72
C MET A 777 -13.32 -9.12 1.76
N GLY A 778 -13.96 -8.00 2.12
CA GLY A 778 -15.27 -7.93 2.78
C GLY A 778 -15.37 -8.52 4.20
N HIS A 779 -14.28 -9.07 4.74
CA HIS A 779 -14.27 -9.70 6.04
C HIS A 779 -13.14 -9.16 6.89
N ASP A 780 -13.56 -8.77 8.09
CA ASP A 780 -12.85 -8.18 9.19
C ASP A 780 -11.33 -8.44 9.21
N ILE A 781 -10.56 -7.54 8.60
CA ILE A 781 -9.08 -7.42 8.76
C ILE A 781 -8.72 -7.26 10.24
N TYR A 782 -9.71 -6.83 11.00
CA TYR A 782 -9.66 -6.58 12.42
C TYR A 782 -10.07 -7.81 13.25
N GLN A 783 -10.37 -8.95 12.61
CA GLN A 783 -10.24 -10.27 13.19
C GLN A 783 -9.04 -10.96 12.52
N PRO A 784 -7.82 -10.78 13.05
CA PRO A 784 -6.61 -11.40 12.51
C PRO A 784 -6.82 -12.90 12.38
N ARG A 785 -7.52 -13.53 13.33
CA ARG A 785 -7.88 -14.95 13.26
C ARG A 785 -8.68 -15.28 12.00
N VAL A 786 -9.73 -14.54 11.64
CA VAL A 786 -10.58 -14.87 10.49
C VAL A 786 -9.87 -14.57 9.15
N ALA A 787 -9.21 -13.43 9.01
CA ALA A 787 -8.45 -13.11 7.79
C ALA A 787 -7.23 -14.04 7.60
N GLN A 788 -6.52 -14.36 8.70
CA GLN A 788 -5.46 -15.37 8.71
C GLN A 788 -6.02 -16.76 8.41
N SER A 789 -7.18 -17.15 8.94
CA SER A 789 -7.87 -18.40 8.61
C SER A 789 -8.16 -18.50 7.11
N TYR A 790 -8.58 -17.43 6.44
CA TYR A 790 -8.85 -17.46 4.98
C TYR A 790 -7.56 -17.51 4.14
N LYS A 791 -6.54 -16.72 4.47
CA LYS A 791 -5.24 -16.80 3.79
C LYS A 791 -4.66 -18.21 3.94
N ILE A 792 -4.67 -18.75 5.16
CA ILE A 792 -4.23 -20.11 5.46
C ILE A 792 -5.12 -21.15 4.78
N ALA A 793 -6.44 -20.96 4.72
CA ALA A 793 -7.37 -21.84 4.03
C ALA A 793 -7.17 -21.85 2.51
N SER A 794 -6.66 -20.78 1.91
CA SER A 794 -6.24 -20.77 0.50
C SER A 794 -4.86 -21.39 0.28
N MET A 795 -3.98 -21.30 1.29
CA MET A 795 -2.62 -21.85 1.23
C MET A 795 -2.61 -23.37 1.40
N ALA A 796 -3.40 -23.93 2.30
CA ALA A 796 -3.41 -25.36 2.60
C ALA A 796 -3.69 -26.24 1.35
N PRO A 797 -4.71 -25.94 0.51
CA PRO A 797 -4.90 -26.63 -0.76
C PRO A 797 -3.73 -26.43 -1.74
N ALA A 798 -3.10 -25.27 -1.74
CA ALA A 798 -1.95 -25.00 -2.61
C ALA A 798 -0.71 -25.83 -2.22
N LEU A 799 -0.48 -26.04 -0.92
CA LEU A 799 0.56 -26.95 -0.42
C LEU A 799 0.30 -28.39 -0.85
N PHE A 800 -0.96 -28.84 -0.80
CA PHE A 800 -1.35 -30.15 -1.34
C PHE A 800 -1.04 -30.24 -2.84
N LYS A 801 -1.49 -29.27 -3.64
CA LYS A 801 -1.26 -29.26 -5.10
C LYS A 801 0.24 -29.21 -5.44
N ALA A 802 1.03 -28.42 -4.71
CA ALA A 802 2.46 -28.36 -4.90
C ALA A 802 3.12 -29.74 -4.72
N CYS A 803 2.79 -30.42 -3.61
CA CYS A 803 3.34 -31.74 -3.28
C CYS A 803 2.84 -32.88 -4.18
N LYS A 804 1.55 -32.88 -4.53
CA LYS A 804 0.87 -34.01 -5.19
C LYS A 804 0.81 -33.89 -6.70
N GLU A 805 0.62 -32.68 -7.21
CA GLU A 805 0.40 -32.41 -8.63
C GLU A 805 1.65 -31.80 -9.27
N LEU A 806 2.18 -30.70 -8.73
CA LEU A 806 3.27 -29.96 -9.37
C LEU A 806 4.62 -30.70 -9.30
N LEU A 807 4.96 -31.33 -8.18
CA LEU A 807 6.26 -32.01 -8.02
C LEU A 807 6.49 -33.13 -9.07
N PRO A 808 5.54 -34.06 -9.30
CA PRO A 808 5.66 -35.04 -10.38
C PRO A 808 5.90 -34.41 -11.76
N GLU A 809 5.16 -33.36 -12.10
CA GLU A 809 5.28 -32.67 -13.40
C GLU A 809 6.67 -32.02 -13.57
N LEU A 810 7.23 -31.45 -12.50
CA LEU A 810 8.59 -30.90 -12.52
C LEU A 810 9.66 -31.98 -12.69
N LEU A 811 9.46 -33.17 -12.11
CA LEU A 811 10.36 -34.31 -12.30
C LEU A 811 10.33 -34.80 -13.76
N GLU A 812 9.16 -34.89 -14.38
CA GLU A 812 9.02 -35.25 -15.79
C GLU A 812 9.70 -34.22 -16.72
N ILE A 813 9.46 -32.92 -16.48
CA ILE A 813 10.12 -31.84 -17.22
C ILE A 813 11.65 -31.94 -17.07
N LYS A 814 12.15 -32.23 -15.87
CA LYS A 814 13.59 -32.38 -15.60
C LYS A 814 14.19 -33.54 -16.39
N GLU A 815 13.51 -34.68 -16.43
CA GLU A 815 13.93 -35.84 -17.22
C GLU A 815 13.95 -35.50 -18.72
N GLY A 816 12.93 -34.79 -19.21
CA GLY A 816 12.86 -34.27 -20.58
C GLY A 816 14.06 -33.40 -20.94
N VAL A 817 14.40 -32.41 -20.09
CA VAL A 817 15.56 -31.52 -20.32
C VAL A 817 16.87 -32.30 -20.36
N HIS A 818 17.05 -33.24 -19.44
CA HIS A 818 18.25 -34.08 -19.41
C HIS A 818 18.36 -34.99 -20.65
N HIS A 819 17.25 -35.45 -21.22
CA HIS A 819 17.24 -36.17 -22.49
C HIS A 819 17.57 -35.28 -23.69
N SER A 820 16.98 -34.07 -23.78
CA SER A 820 17.30 -33.09 -24.82
C SER A 820 18.79 -32.72 -24.83
N ASP A 821 19.35 -32.40 -23.67
CA ASP A 821 20.76 -31.99 -23.55
C ASP A 821 21.71 -33.13 -23.96
N LYS A 822 21.39 -34.39 -23.60
CA LYS A 822 22.17 -35.55 -24.05
C LYS A 822 22.08 -35.76 -25.56
N GLN A 823 20.92 -35.55 -26.17
CA GLN A 823 20.75 -35.66 -27.61
C GLN A 823 21.51 -34.55 -28.35
N GLU A 824 21.49 -33.31 -27.85
CA GLU A 824 22.26 -32.21 -28.40
C GLU A 824 23.77 -32.46 -28.28
N GLN A 825 24.26 -32.94 -27.14
CA GLN A 825 25.67 -33.29 -26.96
C GLN A 825 26.09 -34.46 -27.87
N GLN A 826 25.24 -35.48 -28.03
CA GLN A 826 25.49 -36.58 -28.97
C GLN A 826 25.47 -36.11 -30.43
N ALA A 827 24.55 -35.21 -30.80
CA ALA A 827 24.51 -34.61 -32.12
C ALA A 827 25.74 -33.75 -32.39
N LEU A 828 26.18 -32.95 -31.41
CA LEU A 828 27.39 -32.12 -31.50
C LEU A 828 28.64 -33.00 -31.62
N ALA A 829 28.77 -34.04 -30.79
CA ALA A 829 29.86 -35.00 -30.85
C ALA A 829 29.88 -35.77 -32.18
N ARG A 830 28.70 -36.12 -32.71
CA ARG A 830 28.55 -36.75 -34.04
C ARG A 830 28.94 -35.79 -35.16
N ASN A 831 28.55 -34.53 -35.10
CA ASN A 831 28.91 -33.51 -36.09
C ASN A 831 30.42 -33.22 -36.07
N LEU A 832 31.02 -33.14 -34.88
CA LEU A 832 32.47 -33.02 -34.68
C LEU A 832 33.22 -34.26 -35.21
N ALA A 833 32.71 -35.47 -34.94
CA ALA A 833 33.31 -36.72 -35.42
C ALA A 833 33.19 -36.91 -36.94
N LEU A 834 32.14 -36.35 -37.56
CA LEU A 834 31.93 -36.39 -39.02
C LEU A 834 32.69 -35.28 -39.77
N GLY A 835 33.41 -34.39 -39.08
CA GLY A 835 34.13 -33.27 -39.70
C GLY A 835 33.20 -32.26 -40.38
N ILE A 836 31.90 -32.29 -40.07
CA ILE A 836 30.91 -31.35 -40.61
C ILE A 836 30.98 -30.10 -39.74
N PHE A 837 31.88 -29.18 -40.09
CA PHE A 837 31.75 -27.80 -39.66
C PHE A 837 30.56 -27.22 -40.41
N SER A 838 29.42 -27.05 -39.74
CA SER A 838 28.35 -26.23 -40.27
C SER A 838 28.86 -24.79 -40.35
N GLU A 839 29.15 -24.31 -41.55
CA GLU A 839 29.15 -22.87 -41.82
C GLU A 839 27.74 -22.35 -41.49
N HIS A 840 27.56 -21.78 -40.30
CA HIS A 840 26.43 -20.91 -40.07
C HIS A 840 26.75 -19.53 -40.64
N PRO A 841 25.89 -18.94 -41.50
CA PRO A 841 26.02 -17.56 -41.91
C PRO A 841 25.53 -16.65 -40.78
N ASN A 842 26.27 -15.55 -40.57
CA ASN A 842 26.01 -14.42 -39.65
C ASN A 842 26.53 -14.54 -38.20
N THR A 843 27.83 -14.36 -38.05
CA THR A 843 28.41 -13.57 -36.96
C THR A 843 29.33 -12.51 -37.55
N ASN A 844 28.75 -11.37 -37.97
CA ASN A 844 29.53 -10.14 -37.99
C ASN A 844 29.49 -9.53 -36.59
N GLU A 845 30.67 -9.11 -36.14
CA GLU A 845 30.99 -8.44 -34.88
C GLU A 845 31.21 -9.36 -33.67
N LEU A 846 32.47 -9.78 -33.49
CA LEU A 846 33.22 -9.67 -32.24
C LEU A 846 34.72 -9.85 -32.55
N THR A 847 35.48 -8.77 -32.45
CA THR A 847 36.94 -8.75 -32.58
C THR A 847 37.62 -9.46 -31.40
N PRO A 848 38.70 -10.23 -31.61
CA PRO A 848 39.44 -10.87 -30.54
C PRO A 848 40.51 -9.94 -29.97
N SER A 849 40.36 -9.55 -28.70
CA SER A 849 41.49 -9.14 -27.86
C SER A 849 41.23 -9.58 -26.42
N ASN A 850 42.19 -10.32 -25.88
CA ASN A 850 42.33 -10.80 -24.49
C ASN A 850 41.67 -12.14 -24.15
N ILE A 851 42.23 -13.23 -24.69
CA ILE A 851 42.29 -14.52 -23.99
C ILE A 851 43.74 -14.67 -23.50
N GLY A 852 43.95 -14.43 -22.21
CA GLY A 852 45.14 -14.88 -21.50
C GLY A 852 44.97 -16.37 -21.20
N ILE A 853 45.76 -17.20 -21.89
CA ILE A 853 45.87 -18.64 -21.61
C ILE A 853 46.79 -18.76 -20.38
N ALA A 854 46.23 -19.19 -19.25
CA ALA A 854 46.99 -19.80 -18.18
C ALA A 854 46.76 -21.32 -18.27
N SER A 855 47.76 -22.01 -18.80
CA SER A 855 47.95 -23.44 -18.68
C SER A 855 48.23 -23.80 -17.23
N ASP A 856 47.50 -24.76 -16.66
CA ASP A 856 48.04 -25.76 -15.70
C ASP A 856 46.92 -26.71 -15.28
N TYR A 857 46.84 -27.88 -15.92
CA TYR A 857 46.30 -29.11 -15.34
C TYR A 857 46.94 -30.31 -16.06
N SER A 858 48.14 -30.66 -15.62
CA SER A 858 48.71 -31.99 -15.79
C SER A 858 48.93 -32.56 -14.39
N ASN A 859 48.14 -33.57 -14.00
CA ASN A 859 48.52 -34.73 -13.19
C ASN A 859 47.28 -35.40 -12.59
N ILE A 860 46.78 -36.43 -13.28
CA ILE A 860 46.11 -37.58 -12.66
C ILE A 860 46.85 -38.80 -13.20
N PRO A 861 47.52 -39.61 -12.37
CA PRO A 861 48.07 -40.88 -12.80
C PRO A 861 47.03 -42.00 -12.67
N ASP A 862 47.05 -42.89 -13.66
CA ASP A 862 46.27 -44.12 -13.76
C ASP A 862 46.45 -45.05 -12.55
N ILE A 863 45.33 -45.50 -11.97
CA ILE A 863 44.85 -46.90 -11.79
C ILE A 863 43.41 -46.84 -11.25
#